data_AF-A0A0M8VNS8-F1
#
_entry.id   AF-A0A0M8VNS8-F1
#
_cell.length_a   1.000
_cell.length_b   1.000
_cell.length_c   1.000
_cell.angle_alpha   90.00
_cell.angle_beta   90.00
_cell.angle_gamma   90.00
#
_symmetry.space_group_name_H-M   'P 1'
#
loop_
_entity.id
_entity.type
_entity.pdbx_description
1 polymer ?
#
loop_
_entity_poly.entity_id
_entity_poly.type
_entity_poly.pdbx_seq_one_letter_code
_entity_poly.pdbx_strand_id
1 'polypeptide(L)'
;ATTITYHPPHTPLISTVTGQLATTQQLTSPHYWVRQIREPVRFAAAARRLAAQGASVLVEVGPDAVLTALARRTLEHEPSITTLALLRAGRPETQTFGLATAEAYAQGAPLDAASFFPGARRTDLPLYPFQRTHFWLNATTRTDARSLGLDPAGHPLLTTAVEFAEREDALFTSRISRADQPWLADHTIVGTVIAPGTLFLELARAAGEHLGSPHVAELTLEAPLPLPERGAVRVQVAVSAPDGDEHRQYTVHARPDSDDRTLPWTRHAAGVLSPTAEPPADEDLAVWPPAGAEADDLDGLHDRLAALGYDYGPAFQGLRAVWRRDDDVFAEVRLPEAQAESADRFRLHPALLDAVLHPLVLDAGADNDPADILLPFSWNDVALHAVGASELRARISPAGPGQAAITLADPAGAPVASLELSLRSVPKERLAAAPGTGAGALFTVEWPHLPPPSPEASLTWSEAYDSFDSVAADDVVVVRVPVTDGENDPAPAARRVLRLVQEWLAEERFAGSRLAVVTRHAVAARADDNVDIAGASVWGLVRSAQSEHPDRMVLIDVDDDAAADSLLPAVIAADEPQLALRDGRLHAPRLTRRAATRGASARRLDTDGTVLVTGGTGGLGALFARHLVTEHGIRHLLLVSRRGPDAPGAAELSEELAALGAEVTVAAADVGERAAVAALIASIPASRPLTAVVHAAGVLNDATVQSLTETQLDAVLLPKASAAGHLHELTRDLDLAAFLLFSSVSGLTGTAGQANYAAANAYLDALAQHRAAQGLAATSLAWGLWDGSAGMGATLTEADIVRWARLGMTPLTPQQGLALFDEALTADEPLLAPVALDPGRLAAGNGPVPALYRGLVRTRPRRAAQTGSAGRGSGWVQQTAGLPEAKRGDAVLALVRATVASVLGHSGATSVDPARAFKDIGFDSMAGVDLRNRLSAATGLRLPSTAVFDHPTPTALAAYLLTQVVPAEAPGTKPDRRPRTRADEPIAIVGMACRYPGGVSSPQDLWDLVANGVDGVSEFPSNRGWDLDNLYDPDPDHAGTSYVREGGFLHDADLFDREFFGMSPREATATDPQQRLLLETAWETFESAGIDPATLRGSNTGVFTGAMYDDYASRLDSTPEEFEGFLLAGNLSSVLSGRLSYTYGLEGPAITVDTACSSSLVAMHMAASALRNGECDLALAGGVTVMNSPHTFVEFSRQRGLSVDGRCRSFSDDADGTGWSEGVGLLLVERLSDARKHGHRILAVIRGTAVNQD
;
A
#
# COMPACT_ATOMS: atom_id res chain seq x y z
N ALA A 1 -29.88 88.50 26.07
CA ALA A 1 -29.94 87.14 26.65
C ALA A 1 -31.21 86.85 27.46
N THR A 2 -32.18 87.77 27.53
CA THR A 2 -33.44 87.65 28.30
C THR A 2 -34.64 87.07 27.51
N THR A 3 -34.43 86.56 26.29
CA THR A 3 -35.52 86.04 25.43
C THR A 3 -35.46 84.53 25.15
N ILE A 4 -34.46 83.81 25.71
CA ILE A 4 -34.34 82.36 25.55
C ILE A 4 -34.72 81.69 26.86
N THR A 5 -35.73 80.82 26.81
CA THR A 5 -36.10 79.94 27.92
C THR A 5 -35.23 78.68 27.88
N TYR A 6 -34.54 78.39 28.97
CA TYR A 6 -33.70 77.19 29.08
C TYR A 6 -34.46 76.11 29.85
N HIS A 7 -34.41 74.88 29.33
CA HIS A 7 -35.03 73.72 29.93
C HIS A 7 -33.97 72.79 30.52
N PRO A 8 -34.27 72.03 31.59
CA PRO A 8 -33.42 70.95 32.06
C PRO A 8 -33.09 69.95 30.94
N PRO A 9 -31.85 69.45 30.87
CA PRO A 9 -31.46 68.47 29.85
C PRO A 9 -32.18 67.13 30.09
N HIS A 10 -32.69 66.52 29.03
CA HIS A 10 -33.19 65.14 29.07
C HIS A 10 -32.08 64.11 28.82
N THR A 11 -30.96 64.54 28.22
CA THR A 11 -29.78 63.71 27.97
C THR A 11 -28.59 64.24 28.79
N PRO A 12 -27.90 63.39 29.57
CA PRO A 12 -26.67 63.78 30.26
C PRO A 12 -25.65 64.37 29.30
N LEU A 13 -25.06 65.52 29.64
CA LEU A 13 -24.09 66.22 28.78
C LEU A 13 -22.77 66.40 29.52
N ILE A 14 -21.66 65.92 28.94
CA ILE A 14 -20.31 66.26 29.43
C ILE A 14 -19.93 67.63 28.88
N SER A 15 -19.74 68.60 29.77
CA SER A 15 -19.36 69.95 29.38
C SER A 15 -17.92 69.95 28.85
N THR A 16 -17.73 70.42 27.64
CA THR A 16 -16.39 70.64 27.07
C THR A 16 -15.70 71.87 27.66
N VAL A 17 -16.36 72.66 28.52
CA VAL A 17 -15.74 73.77 29.26
C VAL A 17 -15.10 73.26 30.54
N THR A 18 -15.77 72.37 31.26
CA THR A 18 -15.29 71.83 32.55
C THR A 18 -14.61 70.47 32.43
N GLY A 19 -14.90 69.71 31.38
CA GLY A 19 -14.51 68.29 31.23
C GLY A 19 -15.30 67.34 32.13
N GLN A 20 -16.41 67.79 32.71
CA GLN A 20 -17.22 67.06 33.69
C GLN A 20 -18.69 67.02 33.27
N LEU A 21 -19.48 66.12 33.88
CA LEU A 21 -20.92 66.08 33.69
C LEU A 21 -21.55 67.42 34.09
N ALA A 22 -22.22 68.06 33.14
CA ALA A 22 -22.84 69.36 33.33
C ALA A 22 -24.09 69.23 34.20
N THR A 23 -24.27 70.16 35.14
CA THR A 23 -25.48 70.19 35.96
C THR A 23 -26.61 70.93 35.27
N THR A 24 -27.85 70.62 35.63
CA THR A 24 -29.03 71.35 35.16
C THR A 24 -28.88 72.86 35.36
N GLN A 25 -28.40 73.29 36.53
CA GLN A 25 -28.20 74.72 36.83
C GLN A 25 -27.18 75.39 35.91
N GLN A 26 -26.13 74.66 35.49
CA GLN A 26 -25.17 75.17 34.52
C GLN A 26 -25.83 75.33 33.15
N LEU A 27 -26.48 74.29 32.64
CA LEU A 27 -27.06 74.30 31.29
C LEU A 27 -28.27 75.22 31.15
N THR A 28 -28.99 75.49 32.23
CA THR A 28 -30.09 76.46 32.25
C THR A 28 -29.66 77.89 32.56
N SER A 29 -28.35 78.15 32.61
CA SER A 29 -27.80 79.49 32.84
C SER A 29 -27.23 80.08 31.54
N PRO A 30 -27.67 81.29 31.11
CA PRO A 30 -27.07 81.98 29.98
C PRO A 30 -25.56 82.19 30.15
N HIS A 31 -25.07 82.32 31.38
CA HIS A 31 -23.66 82.54 31.68
C HIS A 31 -22.79 81.34 31.29
N TYR A 32 -23.29 80.11 31.41
CA TYR A 32 -22.56 78.92 30.98
C TYR A 32 -22.30 78.92 29.48
N TRP A 33 -23.32 79.26 28.67
CA TRP A 33 -23.18 79.30 27.22
C TRP A 33 -22.28 80.44 26.74
N VAL A 34 -22.29 81.59 27.43
CA VAL A 34 -21.32 82.67 27.17
C VAL A 34 -19.90 82.21 27.47
N ARG A 35 -19.68 81.45 28.55
CA ARG A 35 -18.37 80.84 28.86
C ARG A 35 -17.96 79.81 27.82
N GLN A 36 -18.89 78.98 27.36
CA GLN A 36 -18.63 77.94 26.36
C GLN A 36 -18.08 78.50 25.05
N ILE A 37 -18.54 79.67 24.63
CA ILE A 37 -18.06 80.35 23.42
C ILE A 37 -16.71 81.06 23.64
N ARG A 38 -16.37 81.42 24.89
CA ARG A 38 -15.17 82.23 25.21
C ARG A 38 -14.00 81.44 25.77
N GLU A 39 -14.25 80.29 26.40
CA GLU A 39 -13.24 79.50 27.09
C GLU A 39 -12.73 78.34 26.21
N PRO A 40 -11.50 77.82 26.45
CA PRO A 40 -10.95 76.71 25.68
C PRO A 40 -11.79 75.44 25.77
N VAL A 41 -11.97 74.77 24.62
CA VAL A 41 -12.66 73.48 24.51
C VAL A 41 -11.76 72.35 25.01
N ARG A 42 -12.12 71.75 26.15
CA ARG A 42 -11.44 70.62 26.79
C ARG A 42 -11.91 69.27 26.22
N PHE A 43 -11.82 69.10 24.90
CA PHE A 43 -12.33 67.91 24.20
C PHE A 43 -11.72 66.60 24.72
N ALA A 44 -10.40 66.54 24.89
CA ALA A 44 -9.73 65.33 25.35
C ALA A 44 -10.19 64.89 26.76
N ALA A 45 -10.40 65.86 27.66
CA ALA A 45 -10.93 65.58 29.00
C ALA A 45 -12.38 65.09 28.94
N ALA A 46 -13.20 65.68 28.06
CA ALA A 46 -14.58 65.25 27.87
C ALA A 46 -14.69 63.83 27.28
N ALA A 47 -13.86 63.50 26.28
CA ALA A 47 -13.83 62.15 25.67
C ALA A 47 -13.39 61.07 26.68
N ARG A 48 -12.33 61.32 27.46
CA ARG A 48 -11.91 60.42 28.55
C ARG A 48 -12.99 60.27 29.63
N ARG A 49 -13.76 61.33 29.89
CA ARG A 49 -14.86 61.28 30.85
C ARG A 49 -16.04 60.45 30.34
N LEU A 50 -16.36 60.51 29.05
CA LEU A 50 -17.36 59.65 28.42
C LEU A 50 -16.94 58.18 28.49
N ALA A 51 -15.68 57.89 28.14
CA ALA A 51 -15.08 56.55 28.29
C ALA A 51 -15.22 56.02 29.73
N ALA A 52 -14.80 56.82 30.71
CA ALA A 52 -14.88 56.46 32.13
C ALA A 52 -16.33 56.31 32.67
N GLN A 53 -17.35 56.78 31.93
CA GLN A 53 -18.77 56.60 32.26
C GLN A 53 -19.38 55.38 31.54
N GLY A 54 -18.56 54.57 30.88
CA GLY A 54 -18.98 53.32 30.24
C GLY A 54 -19.49 53.46 28.81
N ALA A 55 -19.21 54.58 28.13
CA ALA A 55 -19.54 54.71 26.71
C ALA A 55 -18.62 53.81 25.86
N SER A 56 -19.21 52.83 25.16
CA SER A 56 -18.51 51.91 24.25
C SER A 56 -18.54 52.36 22.79
N VAL A 57 -19.49 53.22 22.41
CA VAL A 57 -19.62 53.75 21.03
C VAL A 57 -19.77 55.27 21.08
N LEU A 58 -18.89 55.97 20.35
CA LEU A 58 -18.89 57.43 20.22
C LEU A 58 -19.19 57.81 18.77
N VAL A 59 -20.32 58.48 18.55
CA VAL A 59 -20.77 58.88 17.21
C VAL A 59 -20.58 60.37 17.01
N GLU A 60 -19.83 60.75 15.97
CA GLU A 60 -19.74 62.13 15.50
C GLU A 60 -20.92 62.45 14.58
N VAL A 61 -21.73 63.41 15.01
CA VAL A 61 -22.81 64.01 14.22
C VAL A 61 -22.33 65.37 13.72
N GLY A 62 -21.50 65.34 12.69
CA GLY A 62 -20.94 66.52 12.03
C GLY A 62 -20.91 66.33 10.52
N PRO A 63 -20.71 67.39 9.73
CA PRO A 63 -20.65 67.30 8.26
C PRO A 63 -19.42 66.54 7.75
N ASP A 64 -18.47 66.22 8.62
CA ASP A 64 -17.26 65.44 8.31
C ASP A 64 -16.74 64.72 9.58
N ALA A 65 -15.65 63.96 9.48
CA ALA A 65 -15.13 63.07 10.53
C ALA A 65 -13.98 63.65 11.39
N VAL A 66 -14.03 64.94 11.74
CA VAL A 66 -12.91 65.64 12.41
C VAL A 66 -12.77 65.22 13.87
N LEU A 67 -13.88 65.13 14.62
CA LEU A 67 -13.87 64.76 16.02
C LEU A 67 -13.59 63.27 16.22
N THR A 68 -13.95 62.44 15.25
CA THR A 68 -13.71 60.99 15.26
C THR A 68 -12.22 60.70 15.33
N ALA A 69 -11.41 61.35 14.48
CA ALA A 69 -9.95 61.20 14.51
C ALA A 69 -9.33 61.69 15.83
N LEU A 70 -9.82 62.82 16.36
CA LEU A 70 -9.37 63.37 17.64
C LEU A 70 -9.74 62.46 18.82
N ALA A 71 -10.93 61.84 18.79
CA ALA A 71 -11.38 60.90 19.79
C ALA A 71 -10.53 59.61 19.77
N ARG A 72 -10.24 59.05 18.58
CA ARG A 72 -9.35 57.87 18.44
C ARG A 72 -7.99 58.13 19.05
N ARG A 73 -7.38 59.27 18.72
CA ARG A 73 -6.07 59.63 19.26
C ARG A 73 -6.11 59.87 20.77
N THR A 74 -7.19 60.46 21.29
CA THR A 74 -7.33 60.71 22.74
C THR A 74 -7.49 59.41 23.54
N LEU A 75 -8.14 58.41 22.94
CA LEU A 75 -8.54 57.15 23.55
C LEU A 75 -7.74 55.96 22.96
N GLU A 76 -6.56 56.21 22.42
CA GLU A 76 -5.77 55.20 21.68
C GLU A 76 -5.39 53.97 22.53
N HIS A 77 -5.40 54.13 23.86
CA HIS A 77 -5.11 53.06 24.84
C HIS A 77 -6.38 52.37 25.39
N GLU A 78 -7.58 52.71 24.89
CA GLU A 78 -8.87 52.16 25.32
C GLU A 78 -9.51 51.38 24.15
N PRO A 79 -9.07 50.13 23.88
CA PRO A 79 -9.49 49.36 22.70
C PRO A 79 -10.97 48.95 22.73
N SER A 80 -11.66 49.12 23.87
CA SER A 80 -13.08 48.81 24.05
C SER A 80 -14.03 49.89 23.54
N ILE A 81 -13.51 50.99 22.98
CA ILE A 81 -14.32 52.13 22.51
C ILE A 81 -14.21 52.31 21.00
N THR A 82 -15.35 52.23 20.32
CA THR A 82 -15.44 52.48 18.88
C THR A 82 -15.86 53.92 18.62
N THR A 83 -15.17 54.61 17.70
CA THR A 83 -15.54 55.96 17.26
C THR A 83 -15.96 55.95 15.79
N LEU A 84 -17.13 56.52 15.51
CA LEU A 84 -17.81 56.46 14.21
C LEU A 84 -18.18 57.86 13.74
N ALA A 85 -18.03 58.12 12.45
CA ALA A 85 -18.52 59.35 11.81
C ALA A 85 -19.72 59.01 10.94
N LEU A 86 -20.84 59.71 11.13
CA LEU A 86 -22.04 59.49 10.30
C LEU A 86 -21.87 60.00 8.87
N LEU A 87 -21.10 61.07 8.70
CA LEU A 87 -20.88 61.74 7.42
C LEU A 87 -19.39 61.92 7.15
N ARG A 88 -19.02 61.87 5.87
CA ARG A 88 -17.69 62.24 5.37
C ARG A 88 -17.84 63.04 4.10
N ALA A 89 -17.09 64.12 3.99
CA ALA A 89 -17.11 64.94 2.78
C ALA A 89 -16.72 64.12 1.55
N GLY A 90 -17.48 64.25 0.45
CA GLY A 90 -17.23 63.54 -0.81
C GLY A 90 -17.73 62.10 -0.90
N ARG A 91 -18.51 61.60 0.09
CA ARG A 91 -19.14 60.28 0.04
C ARG A 91 -20.68 60.37 0.05
N PRO A 92 -21.40 59.40 -0.55
CA PRO A 92 -22.86 59.37 -0.50
C PRO A 92 -23.38 59.25 0.94
N GLU A 93 -24.22 60.20 1.35
CA GLU A 93 -24.73 60.31 2.73
C GLU A 93 -25.48 59.06 3.19
N THR A 94 -26.33 58.49 2.33
CA THR A 94 -27.10 57.26 2.64
C THR A 94 -26.19 56.07 2.90
N GLN A 95 -25.08 55.95 2.16
CA GLN A 95 -24.11 54.87 2.32
C GLN A 95 -23.27 55.04 3.58
N THR A 96 -22.74 56.25 3.85
CA THR A 96 -21.94 56.50 5.06
C THR A 96 -22.78 56.36 6.32
N PHE A 97 -24.03 56.84 6.29
CA PHE A 97 -24.96 56.69 7.39
C PHE A 97 -25.35 55.22 7.62
N GLY A 98 -25.66 54.47 6.56
CA GLY A 98 -25.97 53.04 6.64
C GLY A 98 -24.82 52.23 7.22
N LEU A 99 -23.59 52.44 6.72
CA LEU A 99 -22.39 51.76 7.22
C LEU A 99 -22.08 52.10 8.68
N ALA A 100 -22.10 53.39 9.05
CA ALA A 100 -21.82 53.81 10.42
C ALA A 100 -22.87 53.26 11.41
N THR A 101 -24.13 53.18 10.99
CA THR A 101 -25.22 52.61 11.81
C THR A 101 -25.08 51.10 11.96
N ALA A 102 -24.70 50.39 10.89
CA ALA A 102 -24.43 48.96 10.94
C ALA A 102 -23.21 48.64 11.83
N GLU A 103 -22.14 49.44 11.73
CA GLU A 103 -20.94 49.30 12.56
C GLU A 103 -21.25 49.59 14.04
N ALA A 104 -22.08 50.60 14.33
CA ALA A 104 -22.56 50.85 15.69
C ALA A 104 -23.36 49.65 16.25
N TYR A 105 -24.24 49.06 15.44
CA TYR A 105 -25.03 47.88 15.82
C TYR A 105 -24.14 46.66 16.10
N ALA A 106 -23.13 46.40 15.25
CA ALA A 106 -22.17 45.32 15.45
C ALA A 106 -21.37 45.47 16.76
N GLN A 107 -21.16 46.71 17.22
CA GLN A 107 -20.53 47.03 18.50
C GLN A 107 -21.50 47.06 19.68
N GLY A 108 -22.74 46.59 19.49
CA GLY A 108 -23.76 46.43 20.52
C GLY A 108 -24.66 47.65 20.73
N ALA A 109 -24.62 48.67 19.88
CA ALA A 109 -25.58 49.77 19.94
C ALA A 109 -26.98 49.29 19.52
N PRO A 110 -28.06 49.72 20.18
CA PRO A 110 -29.41 49.34 19.79
C PRO A 110 -29.78 49.95 18.43
N LEU A 111 -30.33 49.13 17.53
CA LEU A 111 -30.88 49.57 16.24
C LEU A 111 -32.36 49.20 16.13
N ASP A 112 -33.22 50.20 15.91
CA ASP A 112 -34.61 49.95 15.52
C ASP A 112 -34.72 49.77 14.00
N ALA A 113 -34.54 48.52 13.54
CA ALA A 113 -34.61 48.20 12.12
C ALA A 113 -35.98 48.51 11.47
N ALA A 114 -37.07 48.59 12.26
CA ALA A 114 -38.39 48.90 11.73
C ALA A 114 -38.50 50.38 11.31
N SER A 115 -37.72 51.27 11.94
CA SER A 115 -37.63 52.68 11.54
C SER A 115 -36.90 52.87 10.20
N PHE A 116 -35.97 51.96 9.87
CA PHE A 116 -35.12 52.04 8.68
C PHE A 116 -35.73 51.35 7.45
N PHE A 117 -36.45 50.23 7.66
CA PHE A 117 -37.08 49.43 6.60
C PHE A 117 -38.57 49.19 6.86
N PRO A 118 -39.44 50.20 6.69
CA PRO A 118 -40.86 50.06 6.96
C PRO A 118 -41.50 49.01 6.02
N GLY A 119 -42.09 47.95 6.58
CA GLY A 119 -42.79 46.90 5.85
C GLY A 119 -41.94 45.71 5.40
N ALA A 120 -40.64 45.69 5.72
CA ALA A 120 -39.78 44.55 5.41
C ALA A 120 -40.09 43.33 6.31
N ARG A 121 -40.04 42.12 5.74
CA ARG A 121 -40.12 40.86 6.48
C ARG A 121 -38.72 40.50 6.97
N ARG A 122 -38.56 40.31 8.28
CA ARG A 122 -37.32 39.73 8.83
C ARG A 122 -37.24 38.26 8.40
N THR A 123 -36.13 37.90 7.80
CA THR A 123 -35.78 36.51 7.47
C THR A 123 -34.51 36.21 8.25
N ASP A 124 -34.50 35.12 9.00
CA ASP A 124 -33.29 34.65 9.66
C ASP A 124 -32.37 34.10 8.55
N LEU A 125 -31.26 34.79 8.31
CA LEU A 125 -30.22 34.33 7.40
C LEU A 125 -29.03 33.88 8.25
N PRO A 126 -28.58 32.63 8.12
CA PRO A 126 -27.29 32.23 8.65
C PRO A 126 -26.18 32.81 7.76
N LEU A 127 -25.92 34.12 7.81
CA LEU A 127 -24.74 34.72 7.18
C LEU A 127 -23.50 34.30 7.97
N TYR A 128 -23.14 33.03 7.87
CA TYR A 128 -21.96 32.47 8.50
C TYR A 128 -20.77 32.75 7.57
N PRO A 129 -19.83 33.63 7.93
CA PRO A 129 -18.59 33.74 7.18
C PRO A 129 -17.78 32.45 7.44
N PHE A 130 -17.67 31.57 6.45
CA PHE A 130 -16.86 30.34 6.55
C PHE A 130 -15.46 30.65 7.10
N GLN A 131 -15.01 29.86 8.07
CA GLN A 131 -13.64 29.93 8.56
C GLN A 131 -12.66 29.52 7.46
N ARG A 132 -11.63 30.34 7.25
CA ARG A 132 -10.64 30.13 6.18
C ARG A 132 -9.41 29.41 6.73
N THR A 133 -9.52 28.11 6.95
CA THR A 133 -8.41 27.28 7.44
C THR A 133 -7.75 26.51 6.31
N HIS A 134 -6.42 26.45 6.31
CA HIS A 134 -5.62 25.76 5.28
C HIS A 134 -5.68 24.23 5.42
N PHE A 135 -6.06 23.54 4.36
CA PHE A 135 -6.04 22.09 4.21
C PHE A 135 -5.50 21.70 2.83
N TRP A 136 -4.34 21.04 2.82
CA TRP A 136 -3.68 20.56 1.60
C TRP A 136 -2.86 19.29 1.88
N LEU A 137 -2.93 18.29 1.00
CA LEU A 137 -2.13 17.06 1.12
C LEU A 137 -0.65 17.36 0.84
N ASN A 138 0.18 17.18 1.87
CA ASN A 138 1.63 17.29 1.80
C ASN A 138 2.24 15.88 1.70
N ALA A 139 3.19 15.68 0.79
CA ALA A 139 3.73 14.37 0.44
C ALA A 139 4.73 13.78 1.46
N THR A 140 4.80 14.24 2.72
CA THR A 140 5.88 13.83 3.66
C THR A 140 5.47 13.76 5.14
N THR A 141 5.36 12.55 5.74
CA THR A 141 5.33 12.35 7.22
C THR A 141 5.99 11.03 7.69
N ARG A 142 6.90 11.12 8.69
CA ARG A 142 7.50 10.03 9.50
C ARG A 142 6.71 9.86 10.81
N THR A 143 6.34 8.65 11.24
CA THR A 143 5.70 8.35 12.55
C THR A 143 6.68 8.44 13.75
N ASP A 144 6.26 9.00 14.89
CA ASP A 144 7.08 9.11 16.13
C ASP A 144 6.84 7.97 17.15
N ALA A 145 7.83 7.68 18.01
CA ALA A 145 7.78 6.53 18.94
C ALA A 145 6.72 6.64 20.04
N ARG A 146 6.38 7.86 20.47
CA ARG A 146 5.40 8.11 21.53
C ARG A 146 3.98 7.75 21.11
N SER A 147 3.66 7.93 19.82
CA SER A 147 2.37 7.52 19.26
C SER A 147 2.11 6.01 19.37
N LEU A 148 3.16 5.20 19.50
CA LEU A 148 3.09 3.74 19.68
C LEU A 148 3.14 3.31 21.16
N GLY A 149 3.08 4.25 22.11
CA GLY A 149 3.17 3.95 23.55
C GLY A 149 4.58 3.55 24.01
N LEU A 150 5.60 3.93 23.25
CA LEU A 150 7.01 3.64 23.53
C LEU A 150 7.76 4.93 23.84
N ASP A 151 8.81 4.83 24.66
CA ASP A 151 9.62 5.99 25.00
C ASP A 151 10.71 6.25 23.95
N PRO A 152 10.98 7.51 23.59
CA PRO A 152 12.09 7.83 22.71
C PRO A 152 13.41 7.57 23.44
N ALA A 153 14.32 6.83 22.81
CA ALA A 153 15.64 6.56 23.38
C ALA A 153 16.60 7.77 23.30
N GLY A 154 16.23 8.82 22.54
CA GLY A 154 16.95 10.10 22.52
C GLY A 154 18.31 10.09 21.84
N HIS A 155 18.57 9.12 20.96
CA HIS A 155 19.86 8.95 20.28
C HIS A 155 19.69 8.78 18.75
N PRO A 156 20.60 9.28 17.90
CA PRO A 156 20.47 9.18 16.44
C PRO A 156 20.37 7.74 15.90
N LEU A 157 20.97 6.77 16.59
CA LEU A 157 20.98 5.35 16.21
C LEU A 157 20.08 4.47 17.09
N LEU A 158 19.48 5.00 18.15
CA LEU A 158 18.48 4.32 18.99
C LEU A 158 17.24 5.20 19.07
N THR A 159 16.19 4.82 18.34
CA THR A 159 14.98 5.64 18.23
C THR A 159 14.04 5.40 19.41
N THR A 160 13.98 4.17 19.90
CA THR A 160 12.94 3.74 20.85
C THR A 160 13.51 2.86 21.94
N ALA A 161 13.10 3.10 23.18
CA ALA A 161 13.37 2.28 24.35
C ALA A 161 12.07 1.60 24.80
N VAL A 162 12.17 0.31 25.12
CA VAL A 162 11.09 -0.50 25.67
C VAL A 162 11.55 -0.99 27.03
N GLU A 163 10.95 -0.46 28.08
CA GLU A 163 11.11 -0.96 29.45
C GLU A 163 10.07 -2.05 29.73
N PHE A 164 10.49 -3.15 30.37
CA PHE A 164 9.57 -4.22 30.75
C PHE A 164 8.99 -3.95 32.14
N ALA A 165 7.67 -3.95 32.27
CA ALA A 165 7.04 -3.84 33.59
C ALA A 165 7.51 -4.96 34.53
N GLU A 166 7.87 -4.60 35.76
CA GLU A 166 8.35 -5.51 36.82
C GLU A 166 9.70 -6.21 36.52
N ARG A 167 10.43 -5.78 35.48
CA ARG A 167 11.76 -6.29 35.17
C ARG A 167 12.73 -5.15 34.88
N GLU A 168 14.01 -5.35 35.20
CA GLU A 168 15.07 -4.35 34.98
C GLU A 168 15.84 -4.57 33.67
N ASP A 169 15.36 -5.46 32.79
CA ASP A 169 15.86 -5.54 31.41
C ASP A 169 15.21 -4.48 30.53
N ALA A 170 15.93 -4.08 29.48
CA ALA A 170 15.47 -3.10 28.52
C ALA A 170 15.77 -3.56 27.10
N LEU A 171 14.91 -3.18 26.17
CA LEU A 171 15.09 -3.41 24.74
C LEU A 171 15.06 -2.07 24.02
N PHE A 172 16.15 -1.75 23.33
CA PHE A 172 16.19 -0.61 22.42
C PHE A 172 16.01 -1.10 20.99
N THR A 173 15.27 -0.35 20.18
CA THR A 173 15.07 -0.68 18.77
C THR A 173 15.25 0.55 17.90
N SER A 174 15.77 0.33 16.70
CA SER A 174 15.90 1.36 15.68
C SER A 174 15.91 0.77 14.28
N ARG A 175 15.88 1.66 13.30
CA ARG A 175 16.01 1.36 11.88
C ARG A 175 17.25 2.09 11.35
N ILE A 176 18.14 1.36 10.69
CA ILE A 176 19.37 1.89 10.09
C ILE A 176 19.30 1.69 8.58
N SER A 177 19.55 2.75 7.80
CA SER A 177 19.54 2.68 6.35
C SER A 177 20.53 3.67 5.72
N ARG A 178 20.95 3.39 4.49
CA ARG A 178 21.80 4.32 3.72
C ARG A 178 21.07 5.62 3.37
N ALA A 179 19.73 5.63 3.37
CA ALA A 179 18.94 6.83 3.10
C ALA A 179 18.79 7.71 4.36
N ASP A 180 18.59 7.09 5.51
CA ASP A 180 18.40 7.80 6.79
C ASP A 180 19.73 8.24 7.41
N GLN A 181 20.81 7.50 7.16
CA GLN A 181 22.18 7.82 7.59
C GLN A 181 23.16 7.71 6.40
N PRO A 182 23.17 8.70 5.48
CA PRO A 182 23.97 8.65 4.25
C PRO A 182 25.46 8.40 4.47
N TRP A 183 26.02 8.90 5.57
CA TRP A 183 27.43 8.72 5.91
C TRP A 183 27.83 7.25 6.10
N LEU A 184 26.90 6.35 6.44
CA LEU A 184 27.22 4.91 6.54
C LEU A 184 27.54 4.26 5.19
N ALA A 185 27.10 4.85 4.08
CA ALA A 185 27.44 4.36 2.74
C ALA A 185 28.93 4.50 2.42
N ASP A 186 29.64 5.37 3.15
CA ASP A 186 31.07 5.65 2.98
C ASP A 186 31.96 4.63 3.72
N HIS A 187 31.40 3.62 4.40
CA HIS A 187 32.17 2.54 5.01
C HIS A 187 32.01 1.24 4.22
N THR A 188 32.86 1.07 3.21
CA THR A 188 32.85 -0.09 2.33
C THR A 188 34.07 -0.97 2.58
N ILE A 189 33.85 -2.27 2.77
CA ILE A 189 34.89 -3.26 3.03
C ILE A 189 34.76 -4.36 1.98
N VAL A 190 35.80 -4.56 1.17
CA VAL A 190 35.84 -5.54 0.06
C VAL A 190 34.60 -5.40 -0.86
N GLY A 191 34.30 -4.16 -1.26
CA GLY A 191 33.16 -3.85 -2.14
C GLY A 191 31.76 -3.97 -1.51
N THR A 192 31.67 -4.25 -0.20
CA THR A 192 30.38 -4.35 0.52
C THR A 192 30.24 -3.24 1.55
N VAL A 193 29.12 -2.52 1.54
CA VAL A 193 28.81 -1.52 2.59
C VAL A 193 28.44 -2.27 3.87
N ILE A 194 29.25 -2.12 4.91
CA ILE A 194 29.11 -2.82 6.20
C ILE A 194 29.09 -1.78 7.32
N ALA A 195 28.26 -1.98 8.34
CA ALA A 195 28.29 -1.11 9.52
C ALA A 195 29.64 -1.21 10.25
N PRO A 196 30.30 -0.09 10.59
CA PRO A 196 31.60 -0.10 11.24
C PRO A 196 31.51 -0.68 12.66
N GLY A 197 32.60 -1.27 13.17
CA GLY A 197 32.64 -1.81 14.53
C GLY A 197 32.35 -0.74 15.60
N THR A 198 32.78 0.49 15.35
CA THR A 198 32.54 1.65 16.20
C THR A 198 31.05 2.03 16.32
N LEU A 199 30.20 1.63 15.37
CA LEU A 199 28.76 1.81 15.47
C LEU A 199 28.16 0.94 16.58
N PHE A 200 28.60 -0.31 16.71
CA PHE A 200 28.13 -1.20 17.77
C PHE A 200 28.55 -0.72 19.15
N LEU A 201 29.75 -0.15 19.26
CA LEU A 201 30.23 0.45 20.49
C LEU A 201 29.35 1.64 20.92
N GLU A 202 29.00 2.52 19.99
CA GLU A 202 28.11 3.64 20.30
C GLU A 202 26.69 3.18 20.67
N LEU A 203 26.16 2.13 20.02
CA LEU A 203 24.87 1.53 20.39
C LEU A 203 24.89 0.97 21.82
N ALA A 204 25.92 0.22 22.19
CA ALA A 204 26.08 -0.36 23.51
C ALA A 204 26.17 0.73 24.60
N ARG A 205 26.98 1.76 24.35
CA ARG A 205 27.20 2.86 25.27
C ARG A 205 25.97 3.73 25.46
N ALA A 206 25.25 4.05 24.37
CA ALA A 206 24.00 4.80 24.43
C ALA A 206 22.91 4.04 25.22
N ALA A 207 22.82 2.72 25.04
CA ALA A 207 21.92 1.87 25.82
C ALA A 207 22.34 1.79 27.31
N GLY A 208 23.64 1.65 27.58
CA GLY A 208 24.17 1.60 28.94
C GLY A 208 23.95 2.89 29.72
N GLU A 209 24.18 4.05 29.11
CA GLU A 209 23.93 5.35 29.73
C GLU A 209 22.45 5.56 30.09
N HIS A 210 21.53 5.12 29.21
CA HIS A 210 20.09 5.15 29.49
C HIS A 210 19.72 4.35 30.74
N LEU A 211 20.51 3.33 31.08
CA LEU A 211 20.30 2.44 32.23
C LEU A 211 21.23 2.72 33.42
N GLY A 212 22.06 3.77 33.36
CA GLY A 212 23.02 4.10 34.42
C GLY A 212 24.28 3.22 34.46
N SER A 213 24.59 2.48 33.39
CA SER A 213 25.80 1.66 33.22
C SER A 213 26.58 2.07 31.96
N PRO A 214 27.21 3.26 31.93
CA PRO A 214 27.76 3.85 30.71
C PRO A 214 29.11 3.24 30.26
N HIS A 215 29.78 2.45 31.11
CA HIS A 215 31.06 1.82 30.80
C HIS A 215 30.85 0.51 30.04
N VAL A 216 31.57 0.32 28.92
CA VAL A 216 31.55 -0.94 28.17
C VAL A 216 32.78 -1.75 28.57
N ALA A 217 32.59 -2.69 29.50
CA ALA A 217 33.66 -3.57 29.97
C ALA A 217 34.13 -4.53 28.86
N GLU A 218 33.19 -5.03 28.06
CA GLU A 218 33.47 -5.89 26.91
C GLU A 218 32.49 -5.61 25.77
N LEU A 219 33.00 -5.57 24.54
CA LEU A 219 32.25 -5.70 23.30
C LEU A 219 32.96 -6.70 22.41
N THR A 220 32.27 -7.74 21.98
CA THR A 220 32.75 -8.71 20.99
C THR A 220 31.84 -8.67 19.76
N LEU A 221 32.44 -8.49 18.57
CA LEU A 221 31.74 -8.63 17.30
C LEU A 221 31.70 -10.10 16.86
N GLU A 222 30.49 -10.58 16.60
CA GLU A 222 30.24 -11.97 16.22
C GLU A 222 30.00 -12.14 14.72
N ALA A 223 29.37 -11.14 14.08
CA ALA A 223 29.05 -11.18 12.65
C ALA A 223 28.99 -9.76 12.05
N PRO A 224 29.48 -9.55 10.81
CA PRO A 224 29.34 -8.28 10.11
C PRO A 224 27.87 -7.96 9.82
N LEU A 225 27.52 -6.68 9.80
CA LEU A 225 26.19 -6.19 9.44
C LEU A 225 26.24 -5.48 8.07
N PRO A 226 25.95 -6.18 6.97
CA PRO A 226 25.85 -5.53 5.66
C PRO A 226 24.63 -4.61 5.62
N LEU A 227 24.79 -3.43 5.01
CA LEU A 227 23.71 -2.46 4.82
C LEU A 227 23.22 -2.52 3.36
N PRO A 228 21.95 -2.86 3.11
CA PRO A 228 21.45 -3.03 1.75
C PRO A 228 21.43 -1.68 1.01
N GLU A 229 21.59 -1.74 -0.32
CA GLU A 229 21.52 -0.54 -1.18
C GLU A 229 20.15 0.13 -1.16
N ARG A 230 19.08 -0.67 -1.06
CA ARG A 230 17.70 -0.20 -0.91
C ARG A 230 17.06 -0.86 0.30
N GLY A 231 16.28 -0.08 1.05
CA GLY A 231 15.64 -0.52 2.29
C GLY A 231 16.50 -0.24 3.52
N ALA A 232 16.12 -0.86 4.64
CA ALA A 232 16.76 -0.64 5.93
C ALA A 232 16.98 -1.96 6.67
N VAL A 233 17.70 -1.91 7.79
CA VAL A 233 17.78 -2.99 8.77
C VAL A 233 17.17 -2.54 10.08
N ARG A 234 16.38 -3.41 10.71
CA ARG A 234 15.94 -3.21 12.10
C ARG A 234 17.04 -3.70 13.02
N VAL A 235 17.40 -2.90 14.00
CA VAL A 235 18.40 -3.22 15.01
C VAL A 235 17.72 -3.26 16.38
N GLN A 236 18.07 -4.27 17.17
CA GLN A 236 17.63 -4.45 18.56
C GLN A 236 18.84 -4.57 19.47
N VAL A 237 18.89 -3.74 20.51
CA VAL A 237 19.85 -3.85 21.60
C VAL A 237 19.11 -4.32 22.84
N ALA A 238 19.30 -5.58 23.22
CA ALA A 238 18.70 -6.14 24.41
C ALA A 238 19.73 -6.10 25.55
N VAL A 239 19.37 -5.47 26.67
CA VAL A 239 20.22 -5.34 27.87
C VAL A 239 19.54 -6.05 29.04
N SER A 240 20.26 -6.92 29.73
CA SER A 240 19.73 -7.68 30.86
C SER A 240 19.59 -6.81 32.12
N ALA A 241 18.84 -7.34 33.10
CA ALA A 241 18.92 -6.90 34.48
C ALA A 241 20.38 -6.96 35.01
N PRO A 242 20.74 -6.13 35.99
CA PRO A 242 22.08 -6.13 36.56
C PRO A 242 22.29 -7.43 37.37
N ASP A 243 23.51 -7.96 37.33
CA ASP A 243 23.92 -9.05 38.19
C ASP A 243 24.32 -8.57 39.60
N GLY A 244 24.87 -9.46 40.42
CA GLY A 244 25.26 -9.16 41.80
C GLY A 244 26.36 -8.09 41.95
N ASP A 245 27.11 -7.83 40.87
CA ASP A 245 28.18 -6.83 40.80
C ASP A 245 27.75 -5.60 39.96
N GLU A 246 26.45 -5.43 39.73
CA GLU A 246 25.83 -4.39 38.90
C GLU A 246 26.20 -4.43 37.41
N HIS A 247 26.75 -5.54 36.91
CA HIS A 247 27.05 -5.71 35.49
C HIS A 247 25.81 -6.11 34.68
N ARG A 248 25.70 -5.60 33.46
CA ARG A 248 24.59 -5.91 32.54
C ARG A 248 25.12 -6.55 31.27
N GLN A 249 24.61 -7.72 30.93
CA GLN A 249 24.88 -8.35 29.64
C GLN A 249 24.05 -7.65 28.56
N TYR A 250 24.64 -7.40 27.40
CA TYR A 250 23.88 -6.90 26.26
C TYR A 250 24.17 -7.68 24.98
N THR A 251 23.21 -7.63 24.06
CA THR A 251 23.33 -8.22 22.73
C THR A 251 22.73 -7.29 21.69
N VAL A 252 23.39 -7.17 20.53
CA VAL A 252 22.92 -6.41 19.38
C VAL A 252 22.52 -7.38 18.29
N HIS A 253 21.24 -7.34 17.92
CA HIS A 253 20.67 -8.14 16.86
C HIS A 253 20.20 -7.25 15.72
N ALA A 254 20.30 -7.74 14.48
CA ALA A 254 19.73 -7.07 13.34
C ALA A 254 19.01 -8.05 12.40
N ARG A 255 18.09 -7.50 11.62
CA ARG A 255 17.44 -8.19 10.50
C ARG A 255 17.00 -7.18 9.45
N PRO A 256 16.73 -7.60 8.19
CA PRO A 256 16.16 -6.72 7.19
C PRO A 256 14.83 -6.09 7.68
N ASP A 257 14.68 -4.79 7.43
CA ASP A 257 13.44 -4.06 7.68
C ASP A 257 12.43 -4.37 6.58
N SER A 258 11.77 -5.51 6.75
CA SER A 258 10.72 -5.97 5.86
C SER A 258 9.46 -6.31 6.66
N ASP A 259 8.33 -6.37 5.97
CA ASP A 259 7.08 -6.87 6.54
C ASP A 259 7.11 -8.38 6.81
N ASP A 260 8.15 -9.06 6.33
CA ASP A 260 8.42 -10.45 6.65
C ASP A 260 9.00 -10.60 8.06
N ARG A 261 8.09 -10.79 9.02
CA ARG A 261 8.42 -11.03 10.43
C ARG A 261 9.15 -12.36 10.70
N THR A 262 9.29 -13.23 9.69
CA THR A 262 9.89 -14.58 9.82
C THR A 262 11.39 -14.62 9.55
N LEU A 263 11.96 -13.53 9.01
CA LEU A 263 13.41 -13.40 8.86
C LEU A 263 14.09 -13.48 10.24
N PRO A 264 15.10 -14.38 10.40
CA PRO A 264 15.74 -14.57 11.70
C PRO A 264 16.53 -13.32 12.09
N TRP A 265 16.55 -13.03 13.39
CA TRP A 265 17.47 -12.07 13.96
C TRP A 265 18.87 -12.67 13.95
N THR A 266 19.83 -11.95 13.38
CA THR A 266 21.25 -12.29 13.47
C THR A 266 21.86 -11.51 14.60
N ARG A 267 22.60 -12.18 15.49
CA ARG A 267 23.36 -11.51 16.55
C ARG A 267 24.69 -11.03 15.96
N HIS A 268 24.93 -9.73 16.04
CA HIS A 268 26.11 -9.09 15.45
C HIS A 268 27.16 -8.73 16.51
N ALA A 269 26.71 -8.38 17.72
CA ALA A 269 27.58 -8.06 18.83
C ALA A 269 27.00 -8.57 20.15
N ALA A 270 27.87 -8.85 21.12
CA ALA A 270 27.50 -9.12 22.50
C ALA A 270 28.58 -8.57 23.44
N GLY A 271 28.22 -8.32 24.70
CA GLY A 271 29.19 -7.79 25.65
C GLY A 271 28.62 -7.48 27.03
N VAL A 272 29.41 -6.76 27.82
CA VAL A 272 29.12 -6.44 29.23
C VAL A 272 29.22 -4.93 29.46
N LEU A 273 28.21 -4.37 30.12
CA LEU A 273 28.15 -3.00 30.60
C LEU A 273 28.36 -2.98 32.13
N SER A 274 29.03 -1.95 32.64
CA SER A 274 29.23 -1.75 34.07
C SER A 274 28.99 -0.29 34.50
N PRO A 275 28.73 -0.01 35.79
CA PRO A 275 28.41 1.32 36.28
C PRO A 275 29.63 2.22 36.49
N THR A 276 30.83 1.67 36.68
CA THR A 276 32.04 2.45 37.01
C THR A 276 33.20 2.05 36.11
N ALA A 277 33.86 3.06 35.55
CA ALA A 277 35.21 2.96 35.01
C ALA A 277 36.19 3.54 36.04
N GLU A 278 37.33 2.90 36.29
CA GLU A 278 38.43 3.59 36.97
C GLU A 278 38.97 4.68 36.03
N PRO A 279 39.17 5.93 36.50
CA PRO A 279 39.77 6.96 35.66
C PRO A 279 41.19 6.54 35.29
N PRO A 280 41.59 6.69 34.01
CA PRO A 280 42.97 6.40 33.62
C PRO A 280 43.94 7.32 34.37
N ALA A 281 45.17 6.84 34.54
CA ALA A 281 46.24 7.66 35.06
C ALA A 281 46.42 8.89 34.16
N ASP A 282 46.60 10.05 34.80
CA ASP A 282 46.75 11.38 34.18
C ASP A 282 47.90 11.38 33.16
N GLU A 283 47.58 11.16 31.88
CA GLU A 283 48.53 11.22 30.77
C GLU A 283 48.29 12.50 29.96
N ASP A 284 49.28 13.39 29.96
CA ASP A 284 49.20 14.72 29.38
C ASP A 284 49.34 14.68 27.83
N LEU A 285 48.20 14.70 27.13
CA LEU A 285 48.11 14.90 25.67
C LEU A 285 47.98 16.40 25.28
N ALA A 286 48.29 17.34 26.19
CA ALA A 286 48.23 18.77 25.88
C ALA A 286 49.38 19.24 24.98
N VAL A 287 50.54 18.58 25.01
CA VAL A 287 51.69 18.90 24.16
C VAL A 287 51.54 18.22 22.80
N TRP A 288 51.31 19.00 21.74
CA TRP A 288 51.08 18.50 20.38
C TRP A 288 51.79 19.33 19.29
N PRO A 289 52.41 18.70 18.27
CA PRO A 289 52.67 17.26 18.18
C PRO A 289 53.57 16.77 19.33
N PRO A 290 53.51 15.48 19.71
CA PRO A 290 54.28 14.96 20.84
C PRO A 290 55.78 15.22 20.67
N ALA A 291 56.44 15.71 21.72
CA ALA A 291 57.87 15.98 21.67
C ALA A 291 58.66 14.70 21.33
N GLY A 292 59.53 14.80 20.33
CA GLY A 292 60.35 13.68 19.85
C GLY A 292 59.65 12.72 18.89
N ALA A 293 58.42 13.00 18.45
CA ALA A 293 57.72 12.18 17.45
C ALA A 293 58.03 12.64 16.01
N GLU A 294 58.17 11.67 15.09
CA GLU A 294 58.38 11.90 13.66
C GLU A 294 57.04 11.84 12.91
N ALA A 295 56.82 12.72 11.93
CA ALA A 295 55.56 12.76 11.18
C ALA A 295 55.55 11.72 10.04
N ASP A 296 54.45 10.98 9.92
CA ASP A 296 54.20 10.06 8.80
C ASP A 296 53.65 10.82 7.58
N ASP A 297 53.97 10.32 6.38
CA ASP A 297 53.41 10.83 5.13
C ASP A 297 52.04 10.20 4.82
N LEU A 298 51.01 11.05 4.74
CA LEU A 298 49.63 10.66 4.48
C LEU A 298 49.23 10.80 3.00
N ASP A 299 50.13 11.26 2.12
CA ASP A 299 49.83 11.33 0.69
C ASP A 299 49.41 9.94 0.17
N GLY A 300 48.29 9.90 -0.57
CA GLY A 300 47.70 8.67 -1.11
C GLY A 300 47.28 7.62 -0.07
N LEU A 301 47.08 7.99 1.21
CA LEU A 301 46.70 7.06 2.28
C LEU A 301 45.44 6.24 1.93
N HIS A 302 44.37 6.91 1.53
CA HIS A 302 43.09 6.23 1.29
C HIS A 302 43.13 5.32 0.06
N ASP A 303 43.96 5.64 -0.95
CA ASP A 303 44.21 4.74 -2.07
C ASP A 303 44.94 3.46 -1.62
N ARG A 304 45.88 3.58 -0.67
CA ARG A 304 46.55 2.42 -0.05
C ARG A 304 45.59 1.57 0.77
N LEU A 305 44.70 2.19 1.55
CA LEU A 305 43.66 1.50 2.31
C LEU A 305 42.65 0.79 1.39
N ALA A 306 42.22 1.43 0.31
CA ALA A 306 41.35 0.85 -0.71
C ALA A 306 42.00 -0.38 -1.36
N ALA A 307 43.30 -0.32 -1.67
CA ALA A 307 44.04 -1.46 -2.21
C ALA A 307 44.08 -2.68 -1.26
N LEU A 308 43.97 -2.46 0.06
CA LEU A 308 43.88 -3.52 1.06
C LEU A 308 42.44 -4.04 1.25
N GLY A 309 41.44 -3.34 0.70
CA GLY A 309 40.01 -3.66 0.78
C GLY A 309 39.21 -2.76 1.73
N TYR A 310 39.78 -1.63 2.18
CA TYR A 310 39.10 -0.63 3.01
C TYR A 310 38.75 0.61 2.16
N ASP A 311 37.57 0.58 1.54
CA ASP A 311 37.06 1.65 0.69
C ASP A 311 36.30 2.68 1.54
N TYR A 312 37.04 3.63 2.11
CA TYR A 312 36.48 4.71 2.93
C TYR A 312 36.11 5.92 2.07
N GLY A 313 34.82 6.27 2.05
CA GLY A 313 34.30 7.50 1.45
C GLY A 313 34.45 8.73 2.36
N PRO A 314 34.02 9.91 1.90
CA PRO A 314 34.32 11.19 2.55
C PRO A 314 34.02 11.26 4.04
N ALA A 315 32.94 10.63 4.53
CA ALA A 315 32.58 10.66 5.94
C ALA A 315 33.60 9.97 6.87
N PHE A 316 34.34 8.97 6.38
CA PHE A 316 35.32 8.20 7.16
C PHE A 316 36.76 8.69 6.96
N GLN A 317 37.02 9.63 6.03
CA GLN A 317 38.35 10.18 5.77
C GLN A 317 38.74 11.29 6.76
N GLY A 318 38.61 11.02 8.06
CA GLY A 318 38.81 11.99 9.14
C GLY A 318 40.26 12.20 9.59
N LEU A 319 41.19 11.32 9.19
CA LEU A 319 42.59 11.36 9.63
C LEU A 319 43.35 12.54 9.01
N ARG A 320 43.98 13.38 9.86
CA ARG A 320 44.64 14.63 9.45
C ARG A 320 46.16 14.58 9.55
N ALA A 321 46.67 13.96 10.60
CA ALA A 321 48.09 13.87 10.86
C ALA A 321 48.40 12.61 11.67
N VAL A 322 49.53 11.98 11.41
CA VAL A 322 50.05 10.84 12.16
C VAL A 322 51.50 11.11 12.51
N TRP A 323 51.88 10.78 13.75
CA TRP A 323 53.26 10.80 14.21
C TRP A 323 53.62 9.51 14.92
N ARG A 324 54.89 9.14 14.91
CA ARG A 324 55.42 7.96 15.60
C ARG A 324 56.49 8.35 16.60
N ARG A 325 56.45 7.73 17.77
CA ARG A 325 57.53 7.83 18.77
C ARG A 325 57.68 6.47 19.43
N ASP A 326 58.86 5.87 19.27
CA ASP A 326 59.10 4.48 19.66
C ASP A 326 58.05 3.56 19.01
N ASP A 327 57.33 2.77 19.80
CA ASP A 327 56.26 1.88 19.34
C ASP A 327 54.86 2.55 19.35
N ASP A 328 54.74 3.80 19.84
CA ASP A 328 53.48 4.53 19.91
C ASP A 328 53.15 5.26 18.61
N VAL A 329 51.88 5.19 18.20
CA VAL A 329 51.32 5.95 17.10
C VAL A 329 50.42 7.05 17.64
N PHE A 330 50.62 8.27 17.18
CA PHE A 330 49.81 9.43 17.56
C PHE A 330 49.04 9.91 16.34
N ALA A 331 47.74 10.13 16.48
CA ALA A 331 46.88 10.54 15.37
C ALA A 331 46.06 11.77 15.73
N GLU A 332 45.94 12.70 14.79
CA GLU A 332 44.96 13.79 14.84
C GLU A 332 43.84 13.48 13.85
N VAL A 333 42.62 13.40 14.37
CA VAL A 333 41.42 13.09 13.58
C VAL A 333 40.39 14.19 13.75
N ARG A 334 39.67 14.50 12.68
CA ARG A 334 38.62 15.51 12.64
C ARG A 334 37.45 15.01 11.81
N LEU A 335 36.24 15.12 12.35
CA LEU A 335 35.01 14.88 11.58
C LEU A 335 34.95 15.81 10.38
N PRO A 336 34.58 15.32 9.19
CA PRO A 336 34.28 16.20 8.07
C PRO A 336 33.15 17.18 8.42
N GLU A 337 33.17 18.36 7.79
CA GLU A 337 32.30 19.50 8.15
C GLU A 337 30.80 19.13 8.16
N ALA A 338 30.36 18.29 7.22
CA ALA A 338 28.98 17.83 7.13
C ALA A 338 28.53 16.95 8.32
N GLN A 339 29.45 16.23 8.97
CA GLN A 339 29.15 15.39 10.15
C GLN A 339 29.43 16.12 11.46
N ALA A 340 30.31 17.13 11.44
CA ALA A 340 30.67 17.91 12.63
C ALA A 340 29.47 18.61 13.27
N GLU A 341 28.49 19.05 12.49
CA GLU A 341 27.24 19.67 12.99
C GLU A 341 26.36 18.71 13.82
N SER A 342 26.58 17.39 13.68
CA SER A 342 25.81 16.35 14.38
C SER A 342 26.60 15.68 15.52
N ALA A 343 27.85 16.08 15.72
CA ALA A 343 28.77 15.42 16.66
C ALA A 343 28.25 15.43 18.10
N ASP A 344 27.55 16.48 18.50
CA ASP A 344 26.94 16.66 19.84
C ASP A 344 25.79 15.69 20.14
N ARG A 345 25.19 15.09 19.10
CA ARG A 345 24.11 14.09 19.24
C ARG A 345 24.64 12.69 19.49
N PHE A 346 25.88 12.45 19.08
CA PHE A 346 26.64 11.25 19.42
C PHE A 346 27.50 11.55 20.63
N ARG A 347 28.02 10.50 21.24
CA ARG A 347 28.88 10.66 22.41
C ARG A 347 30.32 10.47 22.03
N LEU A 348 30.55 9.53 21.12
CA LEU A 348 31.67 9.57 20.22
C LEU A 348 31.19 9.16 18.84
N HIS A 349 31.27 10.06 17.86
CA HIS A 349 30.75 9.77 16.52
C HIS A 349 31.48 8.55 15.92
N PRO A 350 30.76 7.53 15.41
CA PRO A 350 31.40 6.29 14.93
C PRO A 350 32.49 6.52 13.86
N ALA A 351 32.23 7.39 12.88
CA ALA A 351 33.21 7.74 11.85
C ALA A 351 34.46 8.47 12.40
N LEU A 352 34.33 9.23 13.49
CA LEU A 352 35.47 9.90 14.13
C LEU A 352 36.38 8.89 14.83
N LEU A 353 35.77 7.95 15.56
CA LEU A 353 36.50 6.89 16.22
C LEU A 353 37.11 5.91 15.20
N ASP A 354 36.41 5.60 14.13
CA ASP A 354 36.90 4.69 13.08
C ASP A 354 38.15 5.26 12.39
N ALA A 355 38.17 6.57 12.14
CA ALA A 355 39.34 7.28 11.60
C ALA A 355 40.59 7.16 12.51
N VAL A 356 40.43 6.99 13.83
CA VAL A 356 41.55 6.73 14.75
C VAL A 356 42.18 5.35 14.48
N LEU A 357 41.40 4.40 13.94
CA LEU A 357 41.85 3.04 13.69
C LEU A 357 42.62 2.90 12.36
N HIS A 358 42.55 3.91 11.48
CA HIS A 358 43.18 3.86 10.16
C HIS A 358 44.69 3.56 10.20
N PRO A 359 45.51 4.16 11.09
CA PRO A 359 46.93 3.82 11.19
C PRO A 359 47.16 2.36 11.60
N LEU A 360 46.31 1.80 12.49
CA LEU A 360 46.42 0.41 12.95
C LEU A 360 46.15 -0.59 11.83
N VAL A 361 45.09 -0.37 11.03
CA VAL A 361 44.75 -1.28 9.92
C VAL A 361 45.73 -1.15 8.75
N LEU A 362 46.31 0.03 8.54
CA LEU A 362 47.34 0.24 7.53
C LEU A 362 48.63 -0.51 7.88
N ASP A 363 49.11 -0.38 9.13
CA ASP A 363 50.34 -1.04 9.59
C ASP A 363 50.18 -2.55 9.60
N ALA A 364 49.05 -3.04 10.11
CA ALA A 364 48.82 -4.47 10.24
C ALA A 364 48.38 -5.15 8.93
N GLY A 365 47.87 -4.39 7.95
CA GLY A 365 47.50 -4.89 6.62
C GLY A 365 48.70 -5.10 5.69
N ALA A 366 49.81 -4.43 5.92
CA ALA A 366 51.03 -4.57 5.11
C ALA A 366 51.74 -5.93 5.28
N ASP A 367 51.56 -6.58 6.43
CA ASP A 367 52.23 -7.84 6.80
C ASP A 367 51.32 -9.09 6.72
N ASN A 368 50.06 -8.95 6.31
CA ASN A 368 49.07 -10.04 6.28
C ASN A 368 48.88 -10.70 4.89
N ASP A 369 48.29 -11.90 4.89
CA ASP A 369 47.92 -12.60 3.65
C ASP A 369 46.95 -11.72 2.82
N PRO A 370 47.23 -11.45 1.52
CA PRO A 370 46.35 -10.67 0.65
C PRO A 370 44.90 -11.19 0.57
N ALA A 371 44.67 -12.48 0.85
CA ALA A 371 43.35 -13.11 0.88
C ALA A 371 42.52 -12.78 2.14
N ASP A 372 43.16 -12.25 3.17
CA ASP A 372 42.55 -11.91 4.45
C ASP A 372 42.43 -10.38 4.62
N ILE A 373 41.56 -9.97 5.53
CA ILE A 373 41.39 -8.57 5.95
C ILE A 373 41.31 -8.49 7.47
N LEU A 374 41.95 -7.48 8.07
CA LEU A 374 41.89 -7.26 9.52
C LEU A 374 40.68 -6.39 9.87
N LEU A 375 39.87 -6.86 10.80
CA LEU A 375 38.74 -6.07 11.30
C LEU A 375 38.81 -5.94 12.82
N PRO A 376 38.34 -4.81 13.37
CA PRO A 376 38.03 -4.71 14.79
C PRO A 376 37.16 -5.89 15.25
N PHE A 377 37.59 -6.59 16.31
CA PHE A 377 36.94 -7.82 16.78
C PHE A 377 36.40 -7.68 18.19
N SER A 378 37.20 -7.14 19.11
CA SER A 378 36.75 -6.90 20.49
C SER A 378 37.30 -5.60 21.06
N TRP A 379 36.50 -4.94 21.89
CA TRP A 379 36.82 -3.73 22.64
C TRP A 379 36.66 -4.03 24.12
N ASN A 380 37.65 -3.67 24.92
CA ASN A 380 37.61 -3.86 26.36
C ASN A 380 37.84 -2.53 27.07
N ASP A 381 37.27 -2.42 28.28
CA ASP A 381 37.47 -1.29 29.19
C ASP A 381 37.30 0.08 28.52
N VAL A 382 36.21 0.22 27.74
CA VAL A 382 35.90 1.48 27.04
C VAL A 382 35.26 2.45 28.02
N ALA A 383 36.04 3.44 28.42
CA ALA A 383 35.62 4.54 29.27
C ALA A 383 35.54 5.85 28.48
N LEU A 384 34.43 6.57 28.62
CA LEU A 384 34.22 7.89 28.02
C LEU A 384 34.23 8.97 29.12
N HIS A 385 35.07 9.97 28.96
CA HIS A 385 35.27 11.07 29.92
C HIS A 385 34.61 12.37 29.47
N ALA A 386 34.47 12.58 28.16
CA ALA A 386 33.79 13.72 27.56
C ALA A 386 33.00 13.29 26.31
N VAL A 387 31.96 14.05 25.95
CA VAL A 387 31.03 13.72 24.85
C VAL A 387 30.99 14.85 23.82
N GLY A 388 30.60 14.54 22.58
CA GLY A 388 30.38 15.54 21.54
C GLY A 388 31.64 16.11 20.89
N ALA A 389 32.78 15.42 21.04
CA ALA A 389 34.02 15.81 20.37
C ALA A 389 33.89 15.69 18.85
N SER A 390 34.28 16.74 18.12
CA SER A 390 34.40 16.74 16.66
C SER A 390 35.84 16.55 16.17
N GLU A 391 36.80 16.67 17.07
CA GLU A 391 38.24 16.55 16.85
C GLU A 391 38.86 15.76 18.00
N LEU A 392 39.78 14.85 17.68
CA LEU A 392 40.50 14.06 18.69
C LEU A 392 42.00 14.04 18.39
N ARG A 393 42.77 14.00 19.47
CA ARG A 393 44.15 13.53 19.51
C ARG A 393 44.14 12.14 20.12
N ALA A 394 44.69 11.18 19.41
CA ALA A 394 44.79 9.80 19.84
C ALA A 394 46.25 9.44 20.09
N ARG A 395 46.50 8.67 21.14
CA ARG A 395 47.71 7.87 21.34
C ARG A 395 47.31 6.41 21.26
N ILE A 396 48.02 5.64 20.45
CA ILE A 396 47.79 4.23 20.19
C ILE A 396 49.07 3.50 20.56
N SER A 397 49.01 2.70 21.63
CA SER A 397 50.13 1.95 22.17
C SER A 397 49.93 0.45 21.96
N PRO A 398 50.90 -0.29 21.42
CA PRO A 398 50.78 -1.73 21.26
C PRO A 398 50.66 -2.45 22.61
N ALA A 399 49.65 -3.31 22.75
CA ALA A 399 49.39 -4.12 23.95
C ALA A 399 49.68 -5.62 23.74
N GLY A 400 49.88 -6.05 22.49
CA GLY A 400 50.15 -7.44 22.10
C GLY A 400 49.94 -7.65 20.59
N PRO A 401 50.14 -8.87 20.05
CA PRO A 401 49.88 -9.15 18.64
C PRO A 401 48.42 -8.88 18.27
N GLY A 402 48.19 -7.88 17.42
CA GLY A 402 46.84 -7.45 17.03
C GLY A 402 46.05 -6.74 18.14
N GLN A 403 46.71 -6.29 19.22
CA GLN A 403 46.07 -5.59 20.34
C GLN A 403 46.68 -4.20 20.55
N ALA A 404 45.84 -3.20 20.78
CA ALA A 404 46.25 -1.82 21.00
C ALA A 404 45.46 -1.18 22.14
N ALA A 405 46.14 -0.46 23.02
CA ALA A 405 45.55 0.46 23.97
C ALA A 405 45.45 1.86 23.32
N ILE A 406 44.28 2.49 23.40
CA ILE A 406 43.98 3.76 22.75
C ILE A 406 43.50 4.77 23.79
N THR A 407 44.19 5.90 23.88
CA THR A 407 43.81 7.05 24.69
C THR A 407 43.47 8.23 23.79
N LEU A 408 42.30 8.83 24.01
CA LEU A 408 41.75 9.93 23.21
C LEU A 408 41.63 11.19 24.07
N ALA A 409 42.04 12.33 23.53
CA ALA A 409 41.88 13.65 24.12
C ALA A 409 41.35 14.66 23.08
N ASP A 410 40.81 15.77 23.56
CA ASP A 410 40.40 16.90 22.71
C ASP A 410 41.63 17.72 22.25
N PRO A 411 41.47 18.74 21.38
CA PRO A 411 42.57 19.59 20.96
C PRO A 411 43.24 20.43 22.07
N ALA A 412 42.62 20.54 23.25
CA ALA A 412 43.20 21.17 24.43
C ALA A 412 43.99 20.16 25.30
N GLY A 413 43.92 18.86 25.00
CA GLY A 413 44.55 17.79 25.76
C GLY A 413 43.68 17.23 26.89
N ALA A 414 42.41 17.63 26.99
CA ALA A 414 41.50 17.07 27.98
C ALA A 414 41.06 15.65 27.57
N PRO A 415 41.00 14.68 28.50
CA PRO A 415 40.67 13.29 28.18
C PRO A 415 39.24 13.18 27.65
N VAL A 416 39.08 12.45 26.54
CA VAL A 416 37.80 12.15 25.90
C VAL A 416 37.42 10.69 26.10
N ALA A 417 38.31 9.74 25.83
CA ALA A 417 38.06 8.31 26.04
C ALA A 417 39.35 7.50 26.25
N SER A 418 39.23 6.33 26.88
CA SER A 418 40.27 5.29 26.91
C SER A 418 39.65 3.95 26.57
N LEU A 419 40.34 3.11 25.80
CA LEU A 419 39.87 1.78 25.42
C LEU A 419 41.00 0.84 25.01
N GLU A 420 40.74 -0.45 25.08
CA GLU A 420 41.59 -1.49 24.46
C GLU A 420 40.87 -2.10 23.26
N LEU A 421 41.60 -2.32 22.17
CA LEU A 421 41.09 -2.89 20.92
C LEU A 421 41.90 -4.13 20.53
N SER A 422 41.21 -5.19 20.11
CA SER A 422 41.82 -6.33 19.41
C SER A 422 41.30 -6.43 17.97
N LEU A 423 42.24 -6.59 17.03
CA LEU A 423 41.99 -6.82 15.61
C LEU A 423 42.07 -8.33 15.30
N ARG A 424 41.29 -8.78 14.32
CA ARG A 424 41.27 -10.18 13.88
C ARG A 424 41.29 -10.31 12.37
N SER A 425 42.04 -11.30 11.88
CA SER A 425 42.07 -11.68 10.45
C SER A 425 40.80 -12.43 10.05
N VAL A 426 40.18 -12.02 8.94
CA VAL A 426 38.98 -12.63 8.36
C VAL A 426 39.19 -12.86 6.86
N PRO A 427 38.87 -14.06 6.32
CA PRO A 427 38.94 -14.30 4.88
C PRO A 427 37.96 -13.44 4.10
N LYS A 428 38.43 -12.76 3.06
CA LYS A 428 37.63 -11.83 2.22
C LYS A 428 36.38 -12.51 1.61
N GLU A 429 36.48 -13.80 1.27
CA GLU A 429 35.36 -14.59 0.70
C GLU A 429 34.16 -14.74 1.66
N ARG A 430 34.40 -14.78 2.98
CA ARG A 430 33.31 -14.88 3.97
C ARG A 430 32.49 -13.59 4.07
N LEU A 431 33.05 -12.46 3.67
CA LEU A 431 32.35 -11.18 3.61
C LEU A 431 31.52 -11.05 2.33
N ALA A 432 31.91 -11.73 1.25
CA ALA A 432 31.20 -11.75 -0.03
C ALA A 432 29.98 -12.71 -0.06
N ALA A 433 29.92 -13.71 0.82
CA ALA A 433 28.84 -14.70 0.88
C ALA A 433 27.88 -14.45 2.06
N ALA A 434 26.79 -13.71 1.83
CA ALA A 434 25.75 -13.51 2.84
C ALA A 434 24.84 -14.77 3.02
N PRO A 435 24.35 -15.08 4.24
CA PRO A 435 23.42 -16.18 4.47
C PRO A 435 22.05 -15.85 3.88
N GLY A 436 21.70 -16.49 2.75
CA GLY A 436 20.41 -16.35 2.08
C GLY A 436 20.19 -17.27 0.87
N THR A 437 21.15 -18.15 0.57
CA THR A 437 21.13 -19.01 -0.62
C THR A 437 20.51 -20.39 -0.30
N GLY A 438 19.21 -20.52 -0.55
CA GLY A 438 18.55 -21.69 -1.17
C GLY A 438 18.69 -23.13 -0.63
N ALA A 439 19.40 -23.42 0.46
CA ALA A 439 19.58 -24.80 0.92
C ALA A 439 18.27 -25.42 1.47
N GLY A 440 17.60 -26.28 0.69
CA GLY A 440 16.49 -27.14 1.15
C GLY A 440 15.10 -26.93 0.52
N ALA A 441 15.01 -26.38 -0.70
CA ALA A 441 13.76 -26.07 -1.40
C ALA A 441 13.36 -27.06 -2.54
N LEU A 442 13.99 -28.25 -2.61
CA LEU A 442 13.66 -29.30 -3.57
C LEU A 442 12.93 -30.48 -2.90
N PHE A 443 11.74 -30.83 -3.41
CA PHE A 443 10.84 -31.83 -2.82
C PHE A 443 10.44 -32.92 -3.83
N THR A 444 9.92 -34.05 -3.34
CA THR A 444 9.29 -35.11 -4.14
C THR A 444 7.97 -35.58 -3.52
N VAL A 445 7.15 -36.31 -4.28
CA VAL A 445 5.87 -36.87 -3.82
C VAL A 445 6.04 -38.34 -3.53
N GLU A 446 5.86 -38.72 -2.27
CA GLU A 446 5.85 -40.11 -1.80
C GLU A 446 4.42 -40.59 -1.55
N TRP A 447 4.20 -41.89 -1.70
CA TRP A 447 2.90 -42.55 -1.48
C TRP A 447 2.99 -43.58 -0.36
N PRO A 448 3.18 -43.16 0.91
CA PRO A 448 3.25 -44.07 2.03
C PRO A 448 1.97 -44.89 2.19
N HIS A 449 2.14 -46.13 2.69
CA HIS A 449 1.06 -47.04 3.01
C HIS A 449 0.23 -46.53 4.20
N LEU A 450 -1.09 -46.51 4.04
CA LEU A 450 -2.04 -46.20 5.12
C LEU A 450 -2.53 -47.48 5.80
N PRO A 451 -2.73 -47.47 7.13
CA PRO A 451 -3.36 -48.59 7.82
C PRO A 451 -4.78 -48.82 7.30
N PRO A 452 -5.27 -50.07 7.28
CA PRO A 452 -6.62 -50.37 6.83
C PRO A 452 -7.65 -49.64 7.72
N PRO A 453 -8.69 -49.03 7.13
CA PRO A 453 -9.73 -48.32 7.86
C PRO A 453 -10.56 -49.26 8.72
N SER A 454 -11.01 -48.79 9.88
CA SER A 454 -11.89 -49.54 10.78
C SER A 454 -13.29 -49.69 10.14
N PRO A 455 -13.87 -50.89 10.07
CA PRO A 455 -15.17 -51.12 9.44
C PRO A 455 -16.32 -50.65 10.37
N GLU A 456 -16.53 -49.35 10.47
CA GLU A 456 -17.63 -48.75 11.25
C GLU A 456 -18.31 -47.61 10.48
N ALA A 457 -18.95 -47.93 9.35
CA ALA A 457 -20.10 -47.21 8.79
C ALA A 457 -20.60 -47.94 7.53
N SER A 458 -21.91 -48.26 7.46
CA SER A 458 -22.53 -48.70 6.21
C SER A 458 -22.92 -47.45 5.40
N LEU A 459 -22.02 -46.96 4.55
CA LEU A 459 -22.33 -45.88 3.60
C LEU A 459 -23.15 -46.44 2.43
N THR A 460 -24.21 -45.74 2.05
CA THR A 460 -24.94 -46.00 0.80
C THR A 460 -24.21 -45.36 -0.37
N TRP A 461 -24.17 -46.03 -1.52
CA TRP A 461 -23.56 -45.45 -2.72
C TRP A 461 -24.31 -45.83 -3.99
N SER A 462 -24.27 -44.91 -4.95
CA SER A 462 -24.83 -45.05 -6.28
C SER A 462 -23.76 -44.76 -7.33
N GLU A 463 -23.88 -45.36 -8.53
CA GLU A 463 -22.93 -45.15 -9.62
C GLU A 463 -23.55 -44.32 -10.74
N ALA A 464 -22.81 -43.32 -11.19
CA ALA A 464 -23.13 -42.48 -12.33
C ALA A 464 -22.13 -42.75 -13.46
N TYR A 465 -22.64 -42.92 -14.67
CA TYR A 465 -21.81 -43.09 -15.86
C TYR A 465 -21.65 -41.74 -16.57
N ASP A 466 -22.59 -41.34 -17.43
CA ASP A 466 -22.48 -40.13 -18.25
C ASP A 466 -23.45 -38.99 -17.86
N SER A 467 -24.32 -39.23 -16.88
CA SER A 467 -25.26 -38.23 -16.32
C SER A 467 -25.79 -38.71 -14.96
N PHE A 468 -26.32 -37.79 -14.16
CA PHE A 468 -26.95 -38.07 -12.88
C PHE A 468 -28.48 -38.25 -12.93
N ASP A 469 -29.14 -38.10 -14.09
CA ASP A 469 -30.61 -38.11 -14.23
C ASP A 469 -31.32 -39.29 -13.54
N SER A 470 -30.69 -40.47 -13.52
CA SER A 470 -31.25 -41.71 -12.95
C SER A 470 -30.58 -42.17 -11.64
N VAL A 471 -29.70 -41.35 -11.07
CA VAL A 471 -28.84 -41.70 -9.93
C VAL A 471 -29.47 -41.19 -8.63
N ALA A 472 -29.55 -42.08 -7.63
CA ALA A 472 -30.02 -41.70 -6.29
C ALA A 472 -28.98 -40.82 -5.57
N ALA A 473 -29.44 -39.85 -4.79
CA ALA A 473 -28.59 -39.02 -3.93
C ALA A 473 -28.19 -39.77 -2.65
N ASP A 474 -27.49 -40.88 -2.82
CA ASP A 474 -26.92 -41.66 -1.72
C ASP A 474 -25.76 -40.92 -1.05
N ASP A 475 -25.22 -41.46 0.05
CA ASP A 475 -24.12 -40.80 0.79
C ASP A 475 -22.91 -40.52 -0.10
N VAL A 476 -22.67 -41.41 -1.08
CA VAL A 476 -21.58 -41.29 -2.05
C VAL A 476 -22.10 -41.58 -3.46
N VAL A 477 -21.77 -40.70 -4.40
CA VAL A 477 -22.00 -40.92 -5.83
C VAL A 477 -20.65 -41.23 -6.49
N VAL A 478 -20.54 -42.37 -7.15
CA VAL A 478 -19.30 -42.84 -7.79
C VAL A 478 -19.34 -42.55 -9.29
N VAL A 479 -18.28 -41.94 -9.82
CA VAL A 479 -18.06 -41.74 -11.25
C VAL A 479 -16.76 -42.43 -11.63
N ARG A 480 -16.85 -43.43 -12.52
CA ARG A 480 -15.66 -44.05 -13.12
C ARG A 480 -15.23 -43.30 -14.36
N VAL A 481 -13.93 -43.06 -14.45
CA VAL A 481 -13.29 -42.52 -15.64
C VAL A 481 -12.84 -43.70 -16.50
N PRO A 482 -13.38 -43.85 -17.73
CA PRO A 482 -12.95 -44.91 -18.62
C PRO A 482 -11.48 -44.70 -19.03
N VAL A 483 -10.73 -45.79 -19.12
CA VAL A 483 -9.39 -45.77 -19.73
C VAL A 483 -9.56 -45.54 -21.23
N THR A 484 -8.86 -44.56 -21.79
CA THR A 484 -8.82 -44.35 -23.23
C THR A 484 -7.80 -45.30 -23.85
N ASP A 485 -8.28 -46.32 -24.57
CA ASP A 485 -7.40 -47.27 -25.27
C ASP A 485 -6.57 -46.57 -26.37
N GLY A 486 -5.34 -46.16 -26.04
CA GLY A 486 -4.33 -45.71 -27.00
C GLY A 486 -4.39 -44.25 -27.44
N GLU A 487 -5.36 -43.46 -26.96
CA GLU A 487 -5.38 -42.00 -27.15
C GLU A 487 -4.78 -41.31 -25.92
N ASN A 488 -3.54 -40.85 -26.06
CA ASN A 488 -2.78 -40.07 -25.07
C ASN A 488 -3.29 -38.61 -24.94
N ASP A 489 -4.47 -38.29 -25.47
CA ASP A 489 -5.03 -36.95 -25.47
C ASP A 489 -5.66 -36.63 -24.09
N PRO A 490 -5.19 -35.59 -23.38
CA PRO A 490 -5.77 -35.19 -22.10
C PRO A 490 -7.21 -34.66 -22.18
N ALA A 491 -7.64 -34.13 -23.34
CA ALA A 491 -8.88 -33.34 -23.43
C ALA A 491 -10.18 -34.14 -23.21
N PRO A 492 -10.39 -35.33 -23.81
CA PRO A 492 -11.67 -36.04 -23.72
C PRO A 492 -12.05 -36.40 -22.27
N ALA A 493 -11.11 -36.96 -21.50
CA ALA A 493 -11.34 -37.34 -20.11
C ALA A 493 -11.59 -36.13 -19.21
N ALA A 494 -10.79 -35.06 -19.37
CA ALA A 494 -10.94 -33.83 -18.60
C ALA A 494 -12.29 -33.13 -18.87
N ARG A 495 -12.72 -33.02 -20.14
CA ARG A 495 -14.03 -32.43 -20.50
C ARG A 495 -15.20 -33.24 -19.93
N ARG A 496 -15.12 -34.57 -20.01
CA ARG A 496 -16.16 -35.44 -19.45
C ARG A 496 -16.31 -35.23 -17.94
N VAL A 497 -15.20 -35.25 -17.20
CA VAL A 497 -15.26 -35.07 -15.74
C VAL A 497 -15.66 -33.65 -15.37
N LEU A 498 -15.23 -32.63 -16.12
CA LEU A 498 -15.68 -31.25 -15.91
C LEU A 498 -17.21 -31.14 -15.98
N ARG A 499 -17.83 -31.68 -17.03
CA ARG A 499 -19.30 -31.67 -17.19
C ARG A 499 -20.01 -32.39 -16.05
N LEU A 500 -19.53 -33.57 -15.66
CA LEU A 500 -20.12 -34.33 -14.55
C LEU A 500 -19.98 -33.60 -13.22
N VAL A 501 -18.82 -33.01 -12.92
CA VAL A 501 -18.64 -32.23 -11.69
C VAL A 501 -19.56 -31.00 -11.69
N GLN A 502 -19.72 -30.32 -12.82
CA GLN A 502 -20.61 -29.17 -12.95
C GLN A 502 -22.09 -29.55 -12.78
N GLU A 503 -22.53 -30.63 -13.45
CA GLU A 503 -23.90 -31.17 -13.33
C GLU A 503 -24.19 -31.54 -11.86
N TRP A 504 -23.29 -32.29 -11.22
CA TRP A 504 -23.41 -32.69 -9.82
C TRP A 504 -23.45 -31.51 -8.84
N LEU A 505 -22.62 -30.48 -9.07
CA LEU A 505 -22.59 -29.28 -8.23
C LEU A 505 -23.82 -28.38 -8.41
N ALA A 506 -24.45 -28.39 -9.58
CA ALA A 506 -25.63 -27.59 -9.88
C ALA A 506 -26.92 -28.16 -9.26
N GLU A 507 -26.95 -29.46 -8.99
CA GLU A 507 -28.13 -30.16 -8.51
C GLU A 507 -28.27 -30.19 -6.99
N GLU A 508 -29.32 -29.55 -6.46
CA GLU A 508 -29.55 -29.41 -5.02
C GLU A 508 -29.75 -30.77 -4.30
N ARG A 509 -30.24 -31.81 -5.01
CA ARG A 509 -30.40 -33.16 -4.44
C ARG A 509 -29.08 -33.76 -3.95
N PHE A 510 -27.94 -33.40 -4.53
CA PHE A 510 -26.62 -33.92 -4.15
C PHE A 510 -25.91 -33.05 -3.12
N ALA A 511 -26.56 -32.02 -2.56
CA ALA A 511 -25.96 -31.15 -1.55
C ALA A 511 -25.50 -31.89 -0.28
N GLY A 512 -26.05 -33.08 -0.02
CA GLY A 512 -25.65 -33.96 1.09
C GLY A 512 -24.67 -35.09 0.74
N SER A 513 -24.40 -35.32 -0.55
CA SER A 513 -23.58 -36.45 -1.01
C SER A 513 -22.11 -36.06 -1.20
N ARG A 514 -21.22 -37.06 -1.21
CA ARG A 514 -19.82 -36.93 -1.68
C ARG A 514 -19.69 -37.51 -3.09
N LEU A 515 -18.90 -36.89 -3.96
CA LEU A 515 -18.56 -37.40 -5.28
C LEU A 515 -17.23 -38.16 -5.22
N ALA A 516 -17.23 -39.45 -5.53
CA ALA A 516 -16.02 -40.26 -5.66
C ALA A 516 -15.66 -40.40 -7.14
N VAL A 517 -14.55 -39.78 -7.54
CA VAL A 517 -14.02 -39.90 -8.92
C VAL A 517 -12.98 -41.01 -8.91
N VAL A 518 -13.32 -42.11 -9.60
CA VAL A 518 -12.50 -43.32 -9.66
C VAL A 518 -11.76 -43.36 -10.99
N THR A 519 -10.43 -43.36 -10.94
CA THR A 519 -9.55 -43.51 -12.10
C THR A 519 -8.81 -44.85 -12.03
N ARG A 520 -8.23 -45.27 -13.15
CA ARG A 520 -7.38 -46.47 -13.21
C ARG A 520 -5.97 -46.09 -13.62
N HIS A 521 -4.99 -46.44 -12.79
CA HIS A 521 -3.57 -46.15 -13.02
C HIS A 521 -3.25 -44.67 -13.37
N ALA A 522 -4.05 -43.69 -12.97
CA ALA A 522 -3.83 -42.28 -13.31
C ALA A 522 -2.70 -41.61 -12.51
N VAL A 523 -2.16 -42.28 -11.48
CA VAL A 523 -1.03 -41.79 -10.67
C VAL A 523 0.00 -42.89 -10.43
N ALA A 524 1.28 -42.54 -10.38
CA ALA A 524 2.33 -43.45 -9.94
C ALA A 524 2.37 -43.52 -8.40
N ALA A 525 1.60 -44.43 -7.81
CA ALA A 525 1.65 -44.70 -6.38
C ALA A 525 2.82 -45.61 -6.01
N ARG A 526 3.34 -46.36 -6.98
CA ARG A 526 4.55 -47.18 -6.89
C ARG A 526 5.52 -46.85 -8.03
N ALA A 527 6.79 -47.16 -7.84
CA ALA A 527 7.84 -46.86 -8.81
C ALA A 527 7.68 -47.63 -10.13
N ASP A 528 6.99 -48.78 -10.11
CA ASP A 528 6.75 -49.67 -11.24
C ASP A 528 5.35 -49.51 -11.87
N ASP A 529 4.54 -48.57 -11.39
CA ASP A 529 3.21 -48.30 -11.96
C ASP A 529 3.33 -47.75 -13.40
N ASN A 530 2.61 -48.35 -14.34
CA ASN A 530 2.43 -47.80 -15.67
C ASN A 530 1.29 -46.79 -15.66
N VAL A 531 1.61 -45.49 -15.75
CA VAL A 531 0.64 -44.40 -15.58
C VAL A 531 -0.20 -44.18 -16.83
N ASP A 532 -1.53 -44.13 -16.67
CA ASP A 532 -2.47 -43.55 -17.63
C ASP A 532 -2.35 -42.03 -17.59
N ILE A 533 -1.59 -41.49 -18.54
CA ILE A 533 -1.29 -40.06 -18.62
C ILE A 533 -2.54 -39.22 -18.92
N ALA A 534 -3.52 -39.75 -19.67
CA ALA A 534 -4.76 -39.03 -19.97
C ALA A 534 -5.65 -38.96 -18.71
N GLY A 535 -5.72 -40.05 -17.95
CA GLY A 535 -6.38 -40.10 -16.64
C GLY A 535 -5.78 -39.12 -15.63
N ALA A 536 -4.48 -38.83 -15.69
CA ALA A 536 -3.83 -37.88 -14.79
C ALA A 536 -4.35 -36.44 -14.90
N SER A 537 -4.84 -36.02 -16.08
CA SER A 537 -5.48 -34.70 -16.23
C SER A 537 -6.74 -34.55 -15.39
N VAL A 538 -7.48 -35.64 -15.18
CA VAL A 538 -8.65 -35.64 -14.29
C VAL A 538 -8.23 -35.36 -12.85
N TRP A 539 -7.11 -35.92 -12.39
CA TRP A 539 -6.60 -35.68 -11.04
C TRP A 539 -6.31 -34.19 -10.82
N GLY A 540 -5.62 -33.54 -11.75
CA GLY A 540 -5.37 -32.09 -11.65
C GLY A 540 -6.65 -31.26 -11.59
N LEU A 541 -7.64 -31.58 -12.44
CA LEU A 541 -8.94 -30.90 -12.47
C LEU A 541 -9.68 -31.05 -11.14
N VAL A 542 -9.82 -32.28 -10.65
CA VAL A 542 -10.58 -32.58 -9.44
C VAL A 542 -9.85 -32.11 -8.19
N ARG A 543 -8.52 -32.07 -8.15
CA ARG A 543 -7.76 -31.44 -7.06
C ARG A 543 -8.10 -29.97 -6.90
N SER A 544 -8.23 -29.23 -8.02
CA SER A 544 -8.69 -27.85 -7.98
C SER A 544 -10.15 -27.74 -7.51
N ALA A 545 -11.02 -28.66 -7.95
CA ALA A 545 -12.40 -28.75 -7.47
C ALA A 545 -12.49 -29.05 -5.95
N GLN A 546 -11.60 -29.89 -5.41
CA GLN A 546 -11.47 -30.15 -3.98
C GLN A 546 -11.08 -28.89 -3.19
N SER A 547 -10.21 -28.05 -3.77
CA SER A 547 -9.85 -26.75 -3.18
C SER A 547 -11.01 -25.75 -3.18
N GLU A 548 -11.89 -25.79 -4.19
CA GLU A 548 -13.10 -24.95 -4.27
C GLU A 548 -14.27 -25.47 -3.40
N HIS A 549 -14.41 -26.79 -3.30
CA HIS A 549 -15.45 -27.49 -2.56
C HIS A 549 -14.86 -28.54 -1.60
N PRO A 550 -14.28 -28.09 -0.46
CA PRO A 550 -13.68 -28.99 0.53
C PRO A 550 -14.65 -30.08 1.00
N ASP A 551 -14.13 -31.28 1.24
CA ASP A 551 -14.83 -32.46 1.76
C ASP A 551 -15.98 -33.02 0.89
N ARG A 552 -16.28 -32.40 -0.26
CA ARG A 552 -17.35 -32.83 -1.19
C ARG A 552 -16.90 -33.89 -2.19
N MET A 553 -15.60 -34.02 -2.44
CA MET A 553 -15.07 -34.91 -3.48
C MET A 553 -13.89 -35.74 -2.98
N VAL A 554 -13.80 -36.99 -3.42
CA VAL A 554 -12.66 -37.89 -3.16
C VAL A 554 -12.13 -38.45 -4.48
N LEU A 555 -10.79 -38.43 -4.63
CA LEU A 555 -10.09 -39.04 -5.76
C LEU A 555 -9.59 -40.42 -5.34
N ILE A 556 -9.93 -41.44 -6.13
CA ILE A 556 -9.53 -42.82 -5.88
C ILE A 556 -8.93 -43.37 -7.17
N ASP A 557 -7.66 -43.77 -7.13
CA ASP A 557 -7.02 -44.45 -8.25
C ASP A 557 -6.85 -45.94 -7.95
N VAL A 558 -7.22 -46.81 -8.89
CA VAL A 558 -7.21 -48.27 -8.70
C VAL A 558 -6.36 -48.97 -9.76
N ASP A 559 -5.88 -50.16 -9.45
CA ASP A 559 -5.26 -51.09 -10.40
C ASP A 559 -6.30 -52.01 -11.08
N ASP A 560 -7.26 -52.51 -10.29
CA ASP A 560 -8.34 -53.39 -10.76
C ASP A 560 -9.73 -53.00 -10.21
N ASP A 561 -10.71 -52.84 -11.11
CA ASP A 561 -12.09 -52.47 -10.79
C ASP A 561 -12.79 -53.55 -9.92
N ALA A 562 -12.51 -54.83 -10.14
CA ALA A 562 -13.19 -55.92 -9.41
C ALA A 562 -12.82 -55.96 -7.91
N ALA A 563 -11.58 -55.59 -7.57
CA ALA A 563 -11.13 -55.47 -6.19
C ALA A 563 -11.67 -54.19 -5.53
N ALA A 564 -11.79 -53.11 -6.30
CA ALA A 564 -12.25 -51.80 -5.85
C ALA A 564 -13.67 -51.84 -5.28
N ASP A 565 -14.61 -52.56 -5.90
CA ASP A 565 -16.02 -52.62 -5.47
C ASP A 565 -16.20 -53.13 -4.04
N SER A 566 -15.36 -54.08 -3.62
CA SER A 566 -15.39 -54.63 -2.26
C SER A 566 -14.77 -53.71 -1.19
N LEU A 567 -13.90 -52.79 -1.61
CA LEU A 567 -13.10 -51.94 -0.72
C LEU A 567 -13.55 -50.47 -0.74
N LEU A 568 -14.27 -50.03 -1.78
CA LEU A 568 -14.78 -48.67 -1.98
C LEU A 568 -15.44 -48.09 -0.72
N PRO A 569 -16.36 -48.78 -0.02
CA PRO A 569 -16.94 -48.25 1.22
C PRO A 569 -15.90 -48.00 2.32
N ALA A 570 -14.90 -48.86 2.42
CA ALA A 570 -13.80 -48.73 3.38
C ALA A 570 -12.83 -47.61 2.97
N VAL A 571 -12.53 -47.49 1.67
CA VAL A 571 -11.69 -46.44 1.08
C VAL A 571 -12.31 -45.05 1.29
N ILE A 572 -13.62 -44.91 1.08
CA ILE A 572 -14.33 -43.62 1.26
C ILE A 572 -14.43 -43.22 2.75
N ALA A 573 -14.46 -44.21 3.65
CA ALA A 573 -14.39 -44.00 5.09
C ALA A 573 -12.99 -43.59 5.57
N ALA A 574 -11.94 -43.76 4.76
CA ALA A 574 -10.64 -43.17 5.06
C ALA A 574 -10.75 -41.64 4.92
N ASP A 575 -10.37 -40.92 5.98
CA ASP A 575 -10.42 -39.44 6.06
C ASP A 575 -9.27 -38.79 5.24
N GLU A 576 -9.17 -39.20 3.97
CA GLU A 576 -8.17 -38.76 3.00
C GLU A 576 -8.86 -38.35 1.69
N PRO A 577 -8.52 -37.18 1.13
CA PRO A 577 -9.16 -36.68 -0.10
C PRO A 577 -8.64 -37.37 -1.36
N GLN A 578 -7.48 -38.02 -1.29
CA GLN A 578 -6.77 -38.61 -2.43
C GLN A 578 -6.17 -39.95 -2.02
N LEU A 579 -6.55 -41.02 -2.70
CA LEU A 579 -6.18 -42.39 -2.37
C LEU A 579 -5.78 -43.15 -3.63
N ALA A 580 -4.79 -44.02 -3.50
CA ALA A 580 -4.46 -45.02 -4.50
C ALA A 580 -4.54 -46.42 -3.88
N LEU A 581 -5.26 -47.32 -4.54
CA LEU A 581 -5.39 -48.72 -4.19
C LEU A 581 -4.47 -49.55 -5.11
N ARG A 582 -3.53 -50.27 -4.50
CA ARG A 582 -2.60 -51.17 -5.20
C ARG A 582 -2.49 -52.49 -4.46
N ASP A 583 -2.81 -53.61 -5.09
CA ASP A 583 -2.88 -54.95 -4.49
C ASP A 583 -3.66 -54.99 -3.15
N GLY A 584 -4.78 -54.28 -3.08
CA GLY A 584 -5.61 -54.21 -1.87
C GLY A 584 -5.01 -53.36 -0.73
N ARG A 585 -3.97 -52.57 -0.99
CA ARG A 585 -3.35 -51.65 -0.03
C ARG A 585 -3.63 -50.19 -0.37
N LEU A 586 -3.91 -49.38 0.64
CA LEU A 586 -4.18 -47.95 0.50
C LEU A 586 -2.90 -47.14 0.61
N HIS A 587 -2.75 -46.19 -0.29
CA HIS A 587 -1.67 -45.22 -0.33
C HIS A 587 -2.25 -43.81 -0.44
N ALA A 588 -1.59 -42.82 0.17
CA ALA A 588 -1.97 -41.41 0.02
C ALA A 588 -0.73 -40.55 -0.24
N PRO A 589 -0.83 -39.49 -1.06
CA PRO A 589 0.32 -38.70 -1.47
C PRO A 589 0.79 -37.79 -0.33
N ARG A 590 2.11 -37.66 -0.18
CA ARG A 590 2.78 -36.78 0.78
C ARG A 590 3.98 -36.11 0.11
N LEU A 591 4.15 -34.81 0.31
CA LEU A 591 5.34 -34.09 -0.11
C LEU A 591 6.45 -34.31 0.91
N THR A 592 7.63 -34.74 0.46
CA THR A 592 8.81 -34.98 1.31
C THR A 592 10.01 -34.20 0.80
N ARG A 593 10.88 -33.76 1.71
CA ARG A 593 12.15 -33.09 1.33
C ARG A 593 13.07 -34.12 0.72
N ARG A 594 13.67 -33.79 -0.42
CA ARG A 594 14.70 -34.62 -1.02
C ARG A 594 15.97 -34.59 -0.17
N ALA A 595 16.50 -35.76 0.17
CA ALA A 595 17.82 -35.86 0.79
C ALA A 595 18.89 -35.84 -0.30
N ALA A 596 19.88 -34.94 -0.20
CA ALA A 596 20.99 -34.88 -1.15
C ALA A 596 21.78 -36.21 -1.13
N THR A 597 21.63 -37.02 -2.17
CA THR A 597 22.39 -38.24 -2.36
C THR A 597 23.75 -37.88 -2.95
N ARG A 598 24.79 -37.88 -2.09
CA ARG A 598 26.17 -37.73 -2.55
C ARG A 598 26.57 -38.97 -3.35
N GLY A 599 26.81 -38.80 -4.65
CA GLY A 599 27.43 -39.83 -5.51
C GLY A 599 26.64 -40.29 -6.74
N ALA A 600 25.49 -39.68 -7.07
CA ALA A 600 24.83 -39.93 -8.35
C ALA A 600 25.65 -39.30 -9.49
N SER A 601 25.87 -40.08 -10.56
CA SER A 601 26.51 -39.62 -11.79
C SER A 601 25.55 -38.68 -12.52
N ALA A 602 25.76 -37.36 -12.43
CA ALA A 602 24.99 -36.37 -13.18
C ALA A 602 24.94 -36.75 -14.67
N ARG A 603 23.74 -36.86 -15.24
CA ARG A 603 23.57 -37.00 -16.69
C ARG A 603 23.99 -35.67 -17.32
N ARG A 604 25.19 -35.62 -17.89
CA ARG A 604 25.68 -34.41 -18.55
C ARG A 604 24.88 -34.20 -19.83
N LEU A 605 24.37 -32.99 -20.01
CA LEU A 605 23.82 -32.57 -21.29
C LEU A 605 24.92 -32.62 -22.36
N ASP A 606 24.57 -33.08 -23.56
CA ASP A 606 25.49 -33.08 -24.69
C ASP A 606 25.61 -31.65 -25.24
N THR A 607 26.78 -31.05 -25.08
CA THR A 607 27.07 -29.67 -25.50
C THR A 607 27.14 -29.49 -27.01
N ASP A 608 27.38 -30.58 -27.76
CA ASP A 608 27.50 -30.60 -29.22
C ASP A 608 26.15 -30.93 -29.90
N GLY A 609 25.17 -31.41 -29.14
CA GLY A 609 23.80 -31.66 -29.59
C GLY A 609 22.89 -30.42 -29.54
N THR A 610 21.74 -30.51 -30.20
CA THR A 610 20.73 -29.45 -30.21
C THR A 610 19.78 -29.59 -29.01
N VAL A 611 19.51 -28.49 -28.31
CA VAL A 611 18.48 -28.40 -27.25
C VAL A 611 17.27 -27.63 -27.76
N LEU A 612 16.11 -28.29 -27.76
CA LEU A 612 14.82 -27.69 -28.14
C LEU A 612 14.15 -27.07 -26.91
N VAL A 613 13.84 -25.77 -26.97
CA VAL A 613 13.12 -25.05 -25.90
C VAL A 613 11.79 -24.51 -26.42
N THR A 614 10.67 -25.09 -25.98
CA THR A 614 9.33 -24.57 -26.29
C THR A 614 8.97 -23.43 -25.33
N GLY A 615 8.29 -22.40 -25.85
CA GLY A 615 8.13 -21.14 -25.09
C GLY A 615 9.46 -20.40 -24.90
N GLY A 616 10.48 -20.72 -25.69
CA GLY A 616 11.87 -20.31 -25.46
C GLY A 616 12.15 -18.82 -25.63
N THR A 617 11.23 -18.06 -26.23
CA THR A 617 11.42 -16.62 -26.49
C THR A 617 10.87 -15.71 -25.38
N GLY A 618 10.33 -16.25 -24.28
CA GLY A 618 9.73 -15.42 -23.23
C GLY A 618 9.75 -16.06 -21.84
N GLY A 619 9.65 -15.22 -20.81
CA GLY A 619 9.52 -15.66 -19.43
C GLY A 619 10.61 -16.62 -18.95
N LEU A 620 10.20 -17.76 -18.39
CA LEU A 620 11.12 -18.81 -17.93
C LEU A 620 11.91 -19.44 -19.09
N GLY A 621 11.30 -19.63 -20.28
CA GLY A 621 11.99 -20.25 -21.41
C GLY A 621 13.26 -19.48 -21.82
N ALA A 622 13.19 -18.15 -21.85
CA ALA A 622 14.33 -17.30 -22.14
C ALA A 622 15.37 -17.28 -20.98
N LEU A 623 14.90 -17.31 -19.73
CA LEU A 623 15.77 -17.39 -18.54
C LEU A 623 16.62 -18.67 -18.56
N PHE A 624 15.99 -19.82 -18.81
CA PHE A 624 16.67 -21.11 -18.87
C PHE A 624 17.52 -21.28 -20.13
N ALA A 625 17.14 -20.69 -21.26
CA ALA A 625 17.98 -20.69 -22.46
C ALA A 625 19.33 -20.00 -22.19
N ARG A 626 19.36 -18.88 -21.47
CA ARG A 626 20.60 -18.20 -21.05
C ARG A 626 21.45 -19.11 -20.15
N HIS A 627 20.82 -19.69 -19.13
CA HIS A 627 21.50 -20.56 -18.16
C HIS A 627 22.11 -21.81 -18.81
N LEU A 628 21.41 -22.41 -19.79
CA LEU A 628 21.93 -23.55 -20.54
C LEU A 628 23.20 -23.21 -21.33
N VAL A 629 23.32 -21.99 -21.87
CA VAL A 629 24.52 -21.56 -22.59
C VAL A 629 25.65 -21.22 -21.63
N THR A 630 25.37 -20.48 -20.56
CA THR A 630 26.39 -19.94 -19.64
C THR A 630 26.95 -21.01 -18.71
N GLU A 631 26.09 -21.80 -18.06
CA GLU A 631 26.50 -22.76 -17.02
C GLU A 631 26.67 -24.19 -17.57
N HIS A 632 25.79 -24.62 -18.49
CA HIS A 632 25.84 -25.97 -19.06
C HIS A 632 26.59 -26.06 -20.39
N GLY A 633 27.06 -24.93 -20.92
CA GLY A 633 27.91 -24.87 -22.11
C GLY A 633 27.23 -25.30 -23.41
N ILE A 634 25.89 -25.29 -23.48
CA ILE A 634 25.12 -25.66 -24.66
C ILE A 634 25.41 -24.68 -25.81
N ARG A 635 25.71 -25.23 -27.00
CA ARG A 635 26.09 -24.43 -28.18
C ARG A 635 25.03 -24.38 -29.26
N HIS A 636 24.00 -25.24 -29.22
CA HIS A 636 22.97 -25.28 -30.25
C HIS A 636 21.58 -25.23 -29.62
N LEU A 637 20.87 -24.12 -29.83
CA LEU A 637 19.53 -23.90 -29.29
C LEU A 637 18.50 -23.77 -30.41
N LEU A 638 17.40 -24.50 -30.28
CA LEU A 638 16.20 -24.33 -31.10
C LEU A 638 15.10 -23.74 -30.21
N LEU A 639 14.89 -22.42 -30.30
CA LEU A 639 13.89 -21.70 -29.53
C LEU A 639 12.59 -21.62 -30.31
N VAL A 640 11.49 -22.08 -29.72
CA VAL A 640 10.21 -22.21 -30.41
C VAL A 640 9.12 -21.42 -29.72
N SER A 641 8.40 -20.62 -30.49
CA SER A 641 7.19 -19.95 -30.06
C SER A 641 6.22 -19.83 -31.25
N ARG A 642 4.95 -19.52 -30.99
CA ARG A 642 3.95 -19.35 -32.07
C ARG A 642 4.30 -18.21 -33.04
N ARG A 643 4.99 -17.17 -32.55
CA ARG A 643 5.42 -16.01 -33.35
C ARG A 643 6.83 -16.16 -33.92
N GLY A 644 7.62 -17.13 -33.43
CA GLY A 644 8.99 -17.36 -33.86
C GLY A 644 9.85 -16.09 -33.76
N PRO A 645 10.59 -15.70 -34.83
CA PRO A 645 11.39 -14.48 -34.86
C PRO A 645 10.61 -13.19 -34.59
N ASP A 646 9.30 -13.17 -34.85
CA ASP A 646 8.43 -12.01 -34.62
C ASP A 646 7.94 -11.91 -33.16
N ALA A 647 8.40 -12.81 -32.27
CA ALA A 647 8.08 -12.71 -30.84
C ALA A 647 8.81 -11.50 -30.20
N PRO A 648 8.14 -10.71 -29.34
CA PRO A 648 8.78 -9.59 -28.65
C PRO A 648 10.02 -10.05 -27.87
N GLY A 649 11.16 -9.39 -28.06
CA GLY A 649 12.42 -9.72 -27.39
C GLY A 649 13.22 -10.88 -28.03
N ALA A 650 12.73 -11.52 -29.10
CA ALA A 650 13.38 -12.70 -29.67
C ALA A 650 14.66 -12.38 -30.44
N ALA A 651 14.72 -11.23 -31.12
CA ALA A 651 15.91 -10.78 -31.82
C ALA A 651 17.04 -10.45 -30.81
N GLU A 652 16.71 -9.68 -29.78
CA GLU A 652 17.64 -9.32 -28.70
C GLU A 652 18.15 -10.57 -27.97
N LEU A 653 17.27 -11.52 -27.64
CA LEU A 653 17.66 -12.78 -27.00
C LEU A 653 18.56 -13.62 -27.91
N SER A 654 18.29 -13.68 -29.21
CA SER A 654 19.12 -14.42 -30.16
C SER A 654 20.51 -13.81 -30.30
N GLU A 655 20.62 -12.48 -30.35
CA GLU A 655 21.90 -11.77 -30.39
C GLU A 655 22.69 -11.94 -29.09
N GLU A 656 22.01 -11.87 -27.94
CA GLU A 656 22.60 -12.08 -26.62
C GLU A 656 23.19 -13.49 -26.49
N LEU A 657 22.41 -14.52 -26.81
CA LEU A 657 22.86 -15.92 -26.76
C LEU A 657 23.97 -16.20 -27.78
N ALA A 658 23.95 -15.54 -28.93
CA ALA A 658 25.04 -15.62 -29.91
C ALA A 658 26.33 -14.98 -29.38
N ALA A 659 26.24 -13.84 -28.68
CA ALA A 659 27.38 -13.21 -28.02
C ALA A 659 27.97 -14.09 -26.90
N LEU A 660 27.13 -14.89 -26.23
CA LEU A 660 27.53 -15.91 -25.24
C LEU A 660 28.09 -17.20 -25.90
N GLY A 661 28.13 -17.25 -27.22
CA GLY A 661 28.75 -18.30 -28.01
C GLY A 661 27.85 -19.50 -28.34
N ALA A 662 26.53 -19.30 -28.40
CA ALA A 662 25.59 -20.30 -28.90
C ALA A 662 25.08 -19.97 -30.32
N GLU A 663 24.83 -20.99 -31.12
CA GLU A 663 24.12 -20.87 -32.39
C GLU A 663 22.62 -21.09 -32.12
N VAL A 664 21.83 -20.03 -32.31
CA VAL A 664 20.40 -20.00 -31.99
C VAL A 664 19.57 -20.02 -33.26
N THR A 665 18.66 -20.98 -33.36
CA THR A 665 17.60 -20.99 -34.36
C THR A 665 16.27 -20.66 -33.69
N VAL A 666 15.61 -19.59 -34.11
CA VAL A 666 14.27 -19.24 -33.63
C VAL A 666 13.24 -19.67 -34.68
N ALA A 667 12.33 -20.57 -34.31
CA ALA A 667 11.32 -21.12 -35.21
C ALA A 667 9.89 -20.76 -34.79
N ALA A 668 9.07 -20.37 -35.77
CA ALA A 668 7.63 -20.19 -35.58
C ALA A 668 6.92 -21.54 -35.72
N ALA A 669 6.38 -22.06 -34.62
CA ALA A 669 5.56 -23.28 -34.64
C ALA A 669 4.57 -23.30 -33.47
N ASP A 670 3.35 -23.78 -33.74
CA ASP A 670 2.42 -24.14 -32.67
C ASP A 670 2.69 -25.59 -32.23
N VAL A 671 3.24 -25.73 -31.03
CA VAL A 671 3.56 -27.05 -30.45
C VAL A 671 2.31 -27.87 -30.10
N GLY A 672 1.13 -27.22 -30.05
CA GLY A 672 -0.15 -27.90 -29.97
C GLY A 672 -0.54 -28.64 -31.25
N GLU A 673 0.15 -28.42 -32.38
CA GLU A 673 -0.08 -29.16 -33.63
C GLU A 673 1.02 -30.20 -33.89
N ARG A 674 0.66 -31.49 -33.86
CA ARG A 674 1.60 -32.60 -34.09
C ARG A 674 2.41 -32.46 -35.39
N ALA A 675 1.77 -32.00 -36.47
CA ALA A 675 2.43 -31.84 -37.76
C ALA A 675 3.51 -30.75 -37.73
N ALA A 676 3.28 -29.65 -37.00
CA ALA A 676 4.26 -28.58 -36.82
C ALA A 676 5.47 -29.05 -35.99
N VAL A 677 5.22 -29.83 -34.91
CA VAL A 677 6.30 -30.43 -34.11
C VAL A 677 7.12 -31.42 -34.94
N ALA A 678 6.48 -32.25 -35.78
CA ALA A 678 7.18 -33.18 -36.67
C ALA A 678 8.07 -32.44 -37.69
N ALA A 679 7.57 -31.36 -38.29
CA ALA A 679 8.34 -30.53 -39.23
C ALA A 679 9.55 -29.87 -38.54
N LEU A 680 9.35 -29.38 -37.32
CA LEU A 680 10.39 -28.78 -36.49
C LEU A 680 11.51 -29.78 -36.18
N ILE A 681 11.18 -30.98 -35.68
CA ILE A 681 12.17 -32.03 -35.39
C ILE A 681 12.91 -32.45 -36.68
N ALA A 682 12.20 -32.56 -37.81
CA ALA A 682 12.81 -32.90 -39.10
C ALA A 682 13.77 -31.83 -39.65
N SER A 683 13.65 -30.58 -39.20
CA SER A 683 14.58 -29.49 -39.60
C SER A 683 15.92 -29.53 -38.87
N ILE A 684 16.06 -30.35 -37.82
CA ILE A 684 17.29 -30.43 -37.02
C ILE A 684 18.38 -31.16 -37.84
N PRO A 685 19.58 -30.57 -38.04
CA PRO A 685 20.64 -31.20 -38.81
C PRO A 685 21.13 -32.51 -38.20
N ALA A 686 21.32 -33.55 -39.02
CA ALA A 686 21.87 -34.84 -38.56
C ALA A 686 23.30 -34.74 -37.99
N SER A 687 24.05 -33.69 -38.32
CA SER A 687 25.37 -33.42 -37.75
C SER A 687 25.34 -32.94 -36.30
N ARG A 688 24.18 -32.48 -35.81
CA ARG A 688 23.95 -31.93 -34.47
C ARG A 688 22.57 -32.40 -34.00
N PRO A 689 22.42 -33.69 -33.68
CA PRO A 689 21.11 -34.29 -33.39
C PRO A 689 20.45 -33.64 -32.17
N LEU A 690 19.13 -33.80 -32.06
CA LEU A 690 18.39 -33.40 -30.87
C LEU A 690 18.81 -34.27 -29.68
N THR A 691 19.34 -33.66 -28.63
CA THR A 691 19.84 -34.37 -27.43
C THR A 691 19.10 -33.98 -26.16
N ALA A 692 18.39 -32.85 -26.13
CA ALA A 692 17.51 -32.50 -25.03
C ALA A 692 16.29 -31.68 -25.45
N VAL A 693 15.22 -31.82 -24.66
CA VAL A 693 13.98 -31.04 -24.81
C VAL A 693 13.68 -30.34 -23.48
N VAL A 694 13.37 -29.05 -23.54
CA VAL A 694 12.85 -28.24 -22.42
C VAL A 694 11.49 -27.69 -22.83
N HIS A 695 10.43 -28.19 -22.19
CA HIS A 695 9.07 -27.78 -22.49
C HIS A 695 8.58 -26.74 -21.48
N ALA A 696 8.69 -25.46 -21.85
CA ALA A 696 8.27 -24.31 -21.02
C ALA A 696 7.04 -23.58 -21.57
N ALA A 697 6.42 -24.09 -22.65
CA ALA A 697 5.20 -23.53 -23.21
C ALA A 697 3.99 -23.68 -22.27
N GLY A 698 3.22 -22.60 -22.11
CA GLY A 698 1.98 -22.58 -21.33
C GLY A 698 1.25 -21.26 -21.43
N VAL A 699 -0.05 -21.27 -21.13
CA VAL A 699 -0.91 -20.10 -21.00
C VAL A 699 -1.83 -20.27 -19.79
N LEU A 700 -2.25 -19.16 -19.18
CA LEU A 700 -3.23 -19.14 -18.09
C LEU A 700 -4.58 -18.65 -18.60
N ASN A 701 -5.66 -19.22 -18.07
CA ASN A 701 -7.04 -18.85 -18.38
C ASN A 701 -7.95 -19.29 -17.23
N ASP A 702 -7.74 -18.66 -16.07
CA ASP A 702 -8.27 -19.12 -14.79
C ASP A 702 -9.79 -18.90 -14.69
N ALA A 703 -10.50 -19.89 -14.14
CA ALA A 703 -11.94 -19.87 -13.89
C ALA A 703 -12.29 -20.92 -12.81
N THR A 704 -13.31 -20.66 -12.00
CA THR A 704 -13.82 -21.65 -11.04
C THR A 704 -14.41 -22.84 -11.79
N VAL A 705 -14.44 -24.03 -11.17
CA VAL A 705 -14.94 -25.25 -11.82
C VAL A 705 -16.38 -25.09 -12.31
N GLN A 706 -17.21 -24.31 -11.61
CA GLN A 706 -18.59 -24.03 -12.01
C GLN A 706 -18.72 -23.12 -13.24
N SER A 707 -17.73 -22.25 -13.52
CA SER A 707 -17.76 -21.32 -14.65
C SER A 707 -16.80 -21.69 -15.78
N LEU A 708 -15.91 -22.66 -15.57
CA LEU A 708 -14.93 -23.11 -16.54
C LEU A 708 -15.61 -23.74 -17.76
N THR A 709 -15.34 -23.17 -18.94
CA THR A 709 -15.85 -23.71 -20.21
C THR A 709 -14.87 -24.71 -20.84
N GLU A 710 -15.37 -25.61 -21.69
CA GLU A 710 -14.52 -26.56 -22.43
C GLU A 710 -13.47 -25.83 -23.28
N THR A 711 -13.84 -24.71 -23.92
CA THR A 711 -12.92 -23.89 -24.70
C THR A 711 -11.77 -23.33 -23.85
N GLN A 712 -12.05 -22.88 -22.62
CA GLN A 712 -11.02 -22.39 -21.71
C GLN A 712 -10.14 -23.52 -21.16
N LEU A 713 -10.70 -24.72 -20.98
CA LEU A 713 -9.94 -25.92 -20.63
C LEU A 713 -8.96 -26.29 -21.76
N ASP A 714 -9.46 -26.37 -23.00
CA ASP A 714 -8.67 -26.73 -24.18
C ASP A 714 -7.54 -25.74 -24.45
N ALA A 715 -7.82 -24.44 -24.31
CA ALA A 715 -6.84 -23.38 -24.53
C ALA A 715 -5.58 -23.53 -23.66
N VAL A 716 -5.71 -24.14 -22.47
CA VAL A 716 -4.60 -24.39 -21.55
C VAL A 716 -3.98 -25.78 -21.74
N LEU A 717 -4.80 -26.82 -21.98
CA LEU A 717 -4.30 -28.18 -22.24
C LEU A 717 -3.45 -28.25 -23.51
N LEU A 718 -3.86 -27.56 -24.59
CA LEU A 718 -3.24 -27.68 -25.91
C LEU A 718 -1.74 -27.31 -25.94
N PRO A 719 -1.31 -26.09 -25.54
CA PRO A 719 0.10 -25.71 -25.61
C PRO A 719 0.97 -26.38 -24.54
N LYS A 720 0.35 -27.01 -23.52
CA LYS A 720 1.06 -27.57 -22.38
C LYS A 720 1.05 -29.10 -22.37
N ALA A 721 -0.12 -29.72 -22.18
CA ALA A 721 -0.25 -31.17 -22.09
C ALA A 721 -0.19 -31.87 -23.46
N SER A 722 -1.05 -31.48 -24.41
CA SER A 722 -1.07 -32.11 -25.75
C SER A 722 0.26 -31.92 -26.49
N ALA A 723 0.87 -30.73 -26.37
CA ALA A 723 2.21 -30.45 -26.90
C ALA A 723 3.30 -31.38 -26.33
N ALA A 724 3.28 -31.66 -25.03
CA ALA A 724 4.22 -32.59 -24.41
C ALA A 724 3.98 -34.04 -24.89
N GLY A 725 2.71 -34.42 -25.11
CA GLY A 725 2.34 -35.70 -25.74
C GLY A 725 2.93 -35.85 -27.14
N HIS A 726 2.82 -34.81 -27.98
CA HIS A 726 3.42 -34.80 -29.33
C HIS A 726 4.95 -34.90 -29.27
N LEU A 727 5.60 -34.15 -28.37
CA LEU A 727 7.05 -34.23 -28.16
C LEU A 727 7.45 -35.63 -27.72
N HIS A 728 6.71 -36.26 -26.81
CA HIS A 728 7.00 -37.62 -26.39
C HIS A 728 6.90 -38.62 -27.56
N GLU A 729 5.81 -38.59 -28.33
CA GLU A 729 5.59 -39.50 -29.45
C GLU A 729 6.70 -39.36 -30.51
N LEU A 730 7.03 -38.13 -30.90
CA LEU A 730 7.95 -37.85 -32.01
C LEU A 730 9.44 -37.98 -31.61
N THR A 731 9.75 -38.03 -30.32
CA THR A 731 11.13 -38.18 -29.81
C THR A 731 11.38 -39.51 -29.11
N ARG A 732 10.41 -40.43 -29.12
CA ARG A 732 10.49 -41.71 -28.39
C ARG A 732 11.70 -42.56 -28.80
N ASP A 733 12.04 -42.56 -30.08
CA ASP A 733 13.13 -43.36 -30.64
C ASP A 733 14.47 -42.58 -30.71
N LEU A 734 14.54 -41.38 -30.13
CA LEU A 734 15.74 -40.56 -30.06
C LEU A 734 16.48 -40.76 -28.73
N ASP A 735 17.80 -40.77 -28.77
CA ASP A 735 18.66 -40.90 -27.60
C ASP A 735 18.82 -39.55 -26.88
N LEU A 736 17.75 -39.12 -26.18
CA LEU A 736 17.75 -37.86 -25.45
C LEU A 736 18.45 -38.01 -24.08
N ALA A 737 19.42 -37.14 -23.81
CA ALA A 737 20.05 -37.00 -22.50
C ALA A 737 19.08 -36.41 -21.46
N ALA A 738 18.18 -35.51 -21.88
CA ALA A 738 17.19 -34.88 -21.00
C ALA A 738 15.86 -34.57 -21.69
N PHE A 739 14.75 -34.70 -20.96
CA PHE A 739 13.41 -34.30 -21.39
C PHE A 739 12.71 -33.62 -20.22
N LEU A 740 12.83 -32.29 -20.14
CA LEU A 740 12.46 -31.49 -18.98
C LEU A 740 11.08 -30.86 -19.21
N LEU A 741 10.13 -31.13 -18.34
CA LEU A 741 8.76 -30.63 -18.41
C LEU A 741 8.53 -29.59 -17.31
N PHE A 742 8.19 -28.36 -17.68
CA PHE A 742 7.92 -27.30 -16.70
C PHE A 742 6.46 -27.36 -16.26
N SER A 743 6.26 -28.11 -15.18
CA SER A 743 4.99 -28.26 -14.49
C SER A 743 4.82 -27.16 -13.43
N SER A 744 3.83 -27.30 -12.56
CA SER A 744 3.54 -26.39 -11.46
C SER A 744 2.98 -27.14 -10.26
N VAL A 745 3.31 -26.67 -9.06
CA VAL A 745 2.76 -27.21 -7.80
C VAL A 745 1.22 -27.22 -7.78
N SER A 746 0.55 -26.34 -8.54
CA SER A 746 -0.91 -26.36 -8.73
C SER A 746 -1.45 -27.71 -9.25
N GLY A 747 -0.66 -28.45 -10.03
CA GLY A 747 -1.03 -29.81 -10.48
C GLY A 747 -1.00 -30.86 -9.36
N LEU A 748 -0.14 -30.67 -8.35
CA LEU A 748 0.00 -31.57 -7.20
C LEU A 748 -1.01 -31.28 -6.10
N THR A 749 -1.26 -30.00 -5.81
CA THR A 749 -2.08 -29.57 -4.68
C THR A 749 -3.52 -29.28 -5.07
N GLY A 750 -3.74 -28.82 -6.31
CA GLY A 750 -4.97 -28.16 -6.71
C GLY A 750 -5.03 -26.73 -6.18
N THR A 751 -5.25 -25.77 -7.07
CA THR A 751 -5.44 -24.35 -6.71
C THR A 751 -6.83 -23.93 -7.15
N ALA A 752 -7.62 -23.34 -6.25
CA ALA A 752 -8.97 -22.88 -6.57
C ALA A 752 -8.93 -21.88 -7.74
N GLY A 753 -9.79 -22.07 -8.74
CA GLY A 753 -9.84 -21.27 -9.97
C GLY A 753 -8.86 -21.70 -11.06
N GLN A 754 -8.03 -22.74 -10.85
CA GLN A 754 -6.99 -23.17 -11.79
C GLN A 754 -7.19 -24.61 -12.28
N ALA A 755 -8.42 -25.09 -12.40
CA ALA A 755 -8.70 -26.50 -12.70
C ALA A 755 -8.15 -26.95 -14.06
N ASN A 756 -8.20 -26.08 -15.08
CA ASN A 756 -7.59 -26.33 -16.39
C ASN A 756 -6.05 -26.36 -16.35
N TYR A 757 -5.43 -25.41 -15.64
CA TYR A 757 -3.97 -25.37 -15.48
C TYR A 757 -3.47 -26.55 -14.64
N ALA A 758 -4.15 -26.89 -13.55
CA ALA A 758 -3.82 -28.06 -12.74
C ALA A 758 -3.94 -29.36 -13.54
N ALA A 759 -5.00 -29.52 -14.36
CA ALA A 759 -5.16 -30.65 -15.27
C ALA A 759 -4.00 -30.80 -16.27
N ALA A 760 -3.55 -29.67 -16.84
CA ALA A 760 -2.42 -29.65 -17.77
C ALA A 760 -1.09 -30.07 -17.09
N ASN A 761 -0.84 -29.57 -15.88
CA ASN A 761 0.40 -29.87 -15.14
C ASN A 761 0.42 -31.32 -14.62
N ALA A 762 -0.72 -31.84 -14.14
CA ALA A 762 -0.82 -33.23 -13.72
C ALA A 762 -0.53 -34.22 -14.87
N TYR A 763 -0.92 -33.87 -16.10
CA TYR A 763 -0.51 -34.63 -17.29
C TYR A 763 1.00 -34.63 -17.51
N LEU A 764 1.67 -33.47 -17.36
CA LEU A 764 3.12 -33.38 -17.51
C LEU A 764 3.85 -34.24 -16.47
N ASP A 765 3.38 -34.20 -15.23
CA ASP A 765 3.93 -34.99 -14.13
C ASP A 765 3.81 -36.50 -14.42
N ALA A 766 2.64 -36.93 -14.86
CA ALA A 766 2.38 -38.31 -15.27
C ALA A 766 3.19 -38.73 -16.51
N LEU A 767 3.35 -37.83 -17.50
CA LEU A 767 4.14 -38.11 -18.70
C LEU A 767 5.62 -38.35 -18.36
N ALA A 768 6.19 -37.58 -17.42
CA ALA A 768 7.56 -37.80 -16.98
C ALA A 768 7.73 -39.18 -16.32
N GLN A 769 6.77 -39.56 -15.46
CA GLN A 769 6.75 -40.88 -14.83
C GLN A 769 6.59 -42.01 -15.86
N HIS A 770 5.68 -41.85 -16.82
CA HIS A 770 5.43 -42.80 -17.92
C HIS A 770 6.68 -43.00 -18.78
N ARG A 771 7.39 -41.93 -19.15
CA ARG A 771 8.66 -42.00 -19.89
C ARG A 771 9.75 -42.71 -19.08
N ALA A 772 9.90 -42.36 -17.80
CA ALA A 772 10.89 -42.97 -16.92
C ALA A 772 10.64 -44.48 -16.74
N ALA A 773 9.38 -44.91 -16.63
CA ALA A 773 9.00 -46.33 -16.56
C ALA A 773 9.37 -47.11 -17.84
N GLN A 774 9.47 -46.43 -18.99
CA GLN A 774 9.96 -47.00 -20.26
C GLN A 774 11.48 -46.92 -20.42
N GLY A 775 12.21 -46.41 -19.41
CA GLY A 775 13.65 -46.20 -19.47
C GLY A 775 14.08 -44.97 -20.27
N LEU A 776 13.14 -44.12 -20.71
CA LEU A 776 13.42 -42.89 -21.43
C LEU A 776 13.71 -41.75 -20.45
N ALA A 777 14.60 -40.82 -20.82
CA ALA A 777 14.83 -39.62 -20.02
C ALA A 777 13.55 -38.78 -19.92
N ALA A 778 13.17 -38.40 -18.70
CA ALA A 778 12.19 -37.37 -18.41
C ALA A 778 12.21 -36.92 -16.94
N THR A 779 12.05 -35.61 -16.73
CA THR A 779 11.89 -35.00 -15.40
C THR A 779 10.84 -33.90 -15.48
N SER A 780 9.80 -34.00 -14.67
CA SER A 780 8.83 -32.92 -14.46
C SER A 780 9.26 -32.07 -13.26
N LEU A 781 9.29 -30.76 -13.45
CA LEU A 781 9.58 -29.77 -12.43
C LEU A 781 8.29 -29.02 -12.07
N ALA A 782 7.65 -29.44 -10.99
CA ALA A 782 6.45 -28.81 -10.43
C ALA A 782 6.84 -27.52 -9.70
N TRP A 783 7.12 -26.47 -10.48
CA TRP A 783 7.58 -25.19 -9.95
C TRP A 783 6.58 -24.56 -8.97
N GLY A 784 7.14 -24.01 -7.90
CA GLY A 784 6.46 -23.10 -6.99
C GLY A 784 6.22 -21.73 -7.62
N LEU A 785 5.83 -20.79 -6.77
CA LEU A 785 5.64 -19.40 -7.16
C LEU A 785 6.98 -18.76 -7.54
N TRP A 786 7.05 -18.01 -8.63
CA TRP A 786 8.20 -17.19 -9.01
C TRP A 786 7.92 -15.73 -8.68
N ASP A 787 8.97 -14.95 -8.37
CA ASP A 787 8.82 -13.51 -8.21
C ASP A 787 8.35 -12.85 -9.52
N GLY A 788 7.69 -11.70 -9.41
CA GLY A 788 7.08 -11.02 -10.57
C GLY A 788 8.07 -10.51 -11.62
N SER A 789 9.37 -10.79 -11.48
CA SER A 789 10.42 -10.31 -12.40
C SER A 789 10.49 -11.08 -13.72
N ALA A 790 9.93 -12.30 -13.79
CA ALA A 790 9.95 -13.12 -15.00
C ALA A 790 8.76 -14.10 -15.13
N GLY A 791 8.36 -14.39 -16.37
CA GLY A 791 7.39 -15.45 -16.69
C GLY A 791 5.94 -15.14 -16.31
N MET A 792 5.15 -16.21 -16.10
CA MET A 792 3.74 -16.10 -15.71
C MET A 792 3.53 -15.48 -14.30
N GLY A 793 4.61 -15.31 -13.52
CA GLY A 793 4.57 -14.61 -12.23
C GLY A 793 4.40 -13.09 -12.35
N ALA A 794 4.74 -12.50 -13.50
CA ALA A 794 4.63 -11.06 -13.75
C ALA A 794 3.19 -10.53 -13.82
N THR A 795 2.19 -11.42 -13.91
CA THR A 795 0.76 -11.08 -13.95
C THR A 795 0.04 -11.28 -12.61
N LEU A 796 0.76 -11.64 -11.54
CA LEU A 796 0.18 -11.90 -10.23
C LEU A 796 -0.17 -10.60 -9.51
N THR A 797 -1.35 -10.56 -8.91
CA THR A 797 -1.77 -9.46 -8.05
C THR A 797 -1.20 -9.62 -6.63
N GLU A 798 -1.17 -8.55 -5.83
CA GLU A 798 -0.79 -8.63 -4.41
C GLU A 798 -1.69 -9.61 -3.63
N ALA A 799 -2.98 -9.70 -3.99
CA ALA A 799 -3.92 -10.64 -3.40
C ALA A 799 -3.53 -12.10 -3.68
N ASP A 800 -3.03 -12.41 -4.88
CA ASP A 800 -2.51 -13.73 -5.22
C ASP A 800 -1.29 -14.09 -4.38
N ILE A 801 -0.35 -13.16 -4.24
CA ILE A 801 0.87 -13.35 -3.44
C ILE A 801 0.52 -13.59 -1.96
N VAL A 802 -0.41 -12.81 -1.40
CA VAL A 802 -0.89 -12.99 -0.01
C VAL A 802 -1.58 -14.35 0.17
N ARG A 803 -2.37 -14.80 -0.82
CA ARG A 803 -3.01 -16.12 -0.81
C ARG A 803 -1.98 -17.24 -0.79
N TRP A 804 -0.96 -17.19 -1.63
CA TRP A 804 0.14 -18.17 -1.65
C TRP A 804 0.98 -18.15 -0.37
N ALA A 805 1.26 -16.96 0.17
CA ALA A 805 1.98 -16.79 1.44
C ALA A 805 1.25 -17.44 2.63
N ARG A 806 -0.09 -17.43 2.64
CA ARG A 806 -0.90 -18.14 3.66
C ARG A 806 -0.92 -19.65 3.49
N LEU A 807 -0.79 -20.13 2.25
CA LEU A 807 -0.57 -21.54 1.96
C LEU A 807 0.87 -21.99 2.28
N GLY A 808 1.69 -21.11 2.86
CA GLY A 808 3.06 -21.39 3.29
C GLY A 808 4.07 -21.46 2.14
N MET A 809 3.75 -20.90 0.97
CA MET A 809 4.68 -20.80 -0.16
C MET A 809 5.24 -19.38 -0.29
N THR A 810 6.53 -19.26 -0.58
CA THR A 810 7.18 -17.97 -0.90
C THR A 810 7.63 -17.93 -2.37
N PRO A 811 7.61 -16.76 -3.03
CA PRO A 811 8.13 -16.62 -4.38
C PRO A 811 9.62 -16.97 -4.48
N LEU A 812 10.00 -17.69 -5.54
CA LEU A 812 11.38 -17.99 -5.92
C LEU A 812 11.93 -16.86 -6.79
N THR A 813 13.13 -16.39 -6.48
CA THR A 813 13.85 -15.48 -7.39
C THR A 813 14.44 -16.23 -8.59
N PRO A 814 14.75 -15.54 -9.70
CA PRO A 814 15.43 -16.14 -10.84
C PRO A 814 16.68 -16.95 -10.44
N GLN A 815 17.51 -16.41 -9.57
CA GLN A 815 18.74 -17.05 -9.10
C GLN A 815 18.45 -18.32 -8.28
N GLN A 816 17.45 -18.28 -7.40
CA GLN A 816 17.03 -19.45 -6.62
C GLN A 816 16.46 -20.55 -7.52
N GLY A 817 15.63 -20.18 -8.49
CA GLY A 817 15.06 -21.11 -9.44
C GLY A 817 16.10 -21.80 -10.34
N LEU A 818 17.09 -21.05 -10.83
CA LEU A 818 18.22 -21.60 -11.60
C LEU A 818 19.07 -22.57 -10.78
N ALA A 819 19.37 -22.24 -9.51
CA ALA A 819 20.11 -23.15 -8.63
C ALA A 819 19.35 -24.46 -8.35
N LEU A 820 18.02 -24.38 -8.18
CA LEU A 820 17.18 -25.57 -7.99
C LEU A 820 17.05 -26.41 -9.26
N PHE A 821 17.09 -25.79 -10.45
CA PHE A 821 17.15 -26.50 -11.71
C PHE A 821 18.45 -27.29 -11.86
N ASP A 822 19.58 -26.70 -11.50
CA ASP A 822 20.87 -27.40 -11.51
C ASP A 822 20.87 -28.58 -10.53
N GLU A 823 20.31 -28.40 -9.34
CA GLU A 823 20.12 -29.49 -8.39
C GLU A 823 19.23 -30.60 -8.98
N ALA A 824 18.13 -30.24 -9.66
CA ALA A 824 17.22 -31.20 -10.27
C ALA A 824 17.84 -31.98 -11.44
N LEU A 825 18.78 -31.40 -12.21
CA LEU A 825 19.50 -32.12 -13.26
C LEU A 825 20.43 -33.22 -12.72
N THR A 826 20.80 -33.14 -11.44
CA THR A 826 21.59 -34.20 -10.77
C THR A 826 20.72 -35.29 -10.15
N ALA A 827 19.40 -35.14 -10.22
CA ALA A 827 18.42 -36.04 -9.64
C ALA A 827 17.93 -37.07 -10.67
N ASP A 828 17.70 -38.31 -10.24
CA ASP A 828 17.18 -39.41 -11.08
C ASP A 828 15.65 -39.59 -10.90
N GLU A 829 15.01 -38.68 -10.18
CA GLU A 829 13.58 -38.70 -9.91
C GLU A 829 12.75 -38.08 -11.06
N PRO A 830 11.70 -38.75 -11.57
CA PRO A 830 10.90 -38.25 -12.70
C PRO A 830 9.98 -37.08 -12.35
N LEU A 831 9.72 -36.83 -11.06
CA LEU A 831 8.89 -35.73 -10.58
C LEU A 831 9.56 -35.07 -9.36
N LEU A 832 9.88 -33.80 -9.52
CA LEU A 832 10.45 -32.95 -8.48
C LEU A 832 9.63 -31.68 -8.35
N ALA A 833 9.53 -31.15 -7.14
CA ALA A 833 8.82 -29.91 -6.83
C ALA A 833 9.82 -28.89 -6.25
N PRO A 834 10.39 -28.01 -7.09
CA PRO A 834 11.19 -26.88 -6.61
C PRO A 834 10.25 -25.80 -6.07
N VAL A 835 10.12 -25.74 -4.74
CA VAL A 835 9.17 -24.86 -4.06
C VAL A 835 9.81 -24.33 -2.78
N ALA A 836 9.78 -23.02 -2.58
CA ALA A 836 10.14 -22.45 -1.29
C ALA A 836 8.93 -22.53 -0.32
N LEU A 837 9.03 -23.43 0.67
CA LEU A 837 8.01 -23.65 1.69
C LEU A 837 8.46 -23.12 3.05
N ASP A 838 7.55 -22.48 3.78
CA ASP A 838 7.67 -22.12 5.19
C ASP A 838 6.82 -23.08 6.05
N PRO A 839 7.45 -24.11 6.68
CA PRO A 839 6.74 -25.06 7.53
C PRO A 839 6.11 -24.43 8.78
N GLY A 840 6.63 -23.29 9.24
CA GLY A 840 6.09 -22.55 10.39
C GLY A 840 4.73 -21.95 10.08
N ARG A 841 4.57 -21.36 8.89
CA ARG A 841 3.27 -20.86 8.40
C ARG A 841 2.27 -21.99 8.13
N LEU A 842 2.72 -23.10 7.55
CA LEU A 842 1.89 -24.30 7.36
C LEU A 842 1.36 -24.88 8.69
N ALA A 843 2.14 -24.78 9.78
CA ALA A 843 1.75 -25.27 11.10
C ALA A 843 0.91 -24.28 11.93
N ALA A 844 1.04 -22.98 11.67
CA ALA A 844 0.40 -21.91 12.43
C ALA A 844 -1.01 -21.52 11.94
N GLY A 845 -1.44 -22.03 10.78
CA GLY A 845 -2.78 -21.77 10.25
C GLY A 845 -3.90 -22.32 11.14
N ASN A 846 -5.02 -21.59 11.25
CA ASN A 846 -6.21 -22.00 12.01
C ASN A 846 -7.08 -23.07 11.27
N GLY A 847 -6.69 -23.51 10.08
CA GLY A 847 -7.37 -24.52 9.26
C GLY A 847 -6.65 -25.87 9.22
N PRO A 848 -7.29 -26.94 8.72
CA PRO A 848 -6.64 -28.24 8.56
C PRO A 848 -5.49 -28.15 7.56
N VAL A 849 -4.31 -28.68 7.93
CA VAL A 849 -3.15 -28.76 7.04
C VAL A 849 -3.52 -29.62 5.81
N PRO A 850 -3.32 -29.12 4.57
CA PRO A 850 -3.59 -29.90 3.36
C PRO A 850 -2.92 -31.27 3.40
N ALA A 851 -3.64 -32.31 2.97
CA ALA A 851 -3.22 -33.71 3.13
C ALA A 851 -1.80 -33.99 2.60
N LEU A 852 -1.45 -33.37 1.47
CA LEU A 852 -0.13 -33.48 0.85
C LEU A 852 1.01 -32.98 1.77
N TYR A 853 0.79 -31.95 2.60
CA TYR A 853 1.83 -31.35 3.45
C TYR A 853 1.91 -31.97 4.86
N ARG A 854 1.02 -32.90 5.21
CA ARG A 854 1.00 -33.53 6.55
C ARG A 854 2.34 -34.18 6.92
N GLY A 855 3.13 -34.62 5.93
CA GLY A 855 4.48 -35.17 6.13
C GLY A 855 5.56 -34.15 6.50
N LEU A 856 5.35 -32.86 6.25
CA LEU A 856 6.33 -31.78 6.48
C LEU A 856 6.16 -31.10 7.85
N VAL A 857 5.02 -31.30 8.52
CA VAL A 857 4.69 -30.65 9.80
C VAL A 857 4.71 -31.69 10.92
N ARG A 858 5.51 -31.47 11.96
CA ARG A 858 5.50 -32.29 13.18
C ARG A 858 4.27 -31.97 14.03
N THR A 859 3.16 -32.65 13.79
CA THR A 859 2.00 -32.58 14.70
C THR A 859 2.28 -33.38 15.97
N ARG A 860 2.29 -32.72 17.14
CA ARG A 860 2.18 -33.42 18.43
C ARG A 860 0.84 -34.17 18.46
N PRO A 861 0.78 -35.46 18.82
CA PRO A 861 -0.49 -36.16 18.94
C PRO A 861 -1.25 -35.55 20.12
N ARG A 862 -2.30 -34.77 19.84
CA ARG A 862 -3.25 -34.38 20.89
C ARG A 862 -4.00 -35.64 21.30
N ARG A 863 -3.80 -36.08 22.54
CA ARG A 863 -4.68 -37.03 23.22
C ARG A 863 -6.10 -36.48 23.09
N ALA A 864 -6.98 -37.24 22.44
CA ALA A 864 -8.40 -36.98 22.43
C ALA A 864 -8.89 -36.97 23.88
N ALA A 865 -9.23 -35.79 24.40
CA ALA A 865 -10.16 -35.72 25.51
C ALA A 865 -11.50 -36.23 24.97
N GLN A 866 -12.00 -37.31 25.55
CA GLN A 866 -13.39 -37.73 25.39
C GLN A 866 -14.27 -36.60 25.94
N THR A 867 -14.62 -35.64 25.10
CA THR A 867 -15.82 -34.85 25.25
C THR A 867 -16.90 -35.59 24.47
N GLY A 868 -17.87 -36.11 25.21
CA GLY A 868 -18.94 -36.93 24.66
C GLY A 868 -19.64 -36.31 23.47
N SER A 869 -20.15 -37.20 22.62
CA SER A 869 -21.12 -36.94 21.57
C SER A 869 -22.10 -35.82 21.93
N ALA A 870 -21.90 -34.66 21.30
CA ALA A 870 -22.88 -33.60 21.16
C ALA A 870 -22.62 -32.93 19.79
N GLY A 871 -23.64 -32.88 18.94
CA GLY A 871 -23.56 -32.57 17.51
C GLY A 871 -22.81 -31.26 17.19
N ARG A 872 -21.74 -31.39 16.40
CA ARG A 872 -21.06 -30.27 15.74
C ARG A 872 -21.89 -29.85 14.53
N GLY A 873 -22.67 -28.78 14.70
CA GLY A 873 -23.54 -28.20 13.67
C GLY A 873 -24.73 -27.44 14.28
N SER A 874 -25.20 -27.86 15.46
CA SER A 874 -26.33 -27.20 16.15
C SER A 874 -25.91 -26.15 17.18
N GLY A 875 -24.64 -26.13 17.59
CA GLY A 875 -24.15 -25.29 18.69
C GLY A 875 -24.21 -23.79 18.40
N TRP A 876 -23.76 -23.34 17.23
CA TRP A 876 -23.79 -21.91 16.87
C TRP A 876 -25.23 -21.41 16.66
N VAL A 877 -26.08 -22.19 15.97
CA VAL A 877 -27.50 -21.84 15.78
C VAL A 877 -28.24 -21.79 17.12
N GLN A 878 -28.04 -22.75 18.03
CA GLN A 878 -28.65 -22.73 19.38
C GLN A 878 -28.09 -21.60 20.25
N GLN A 879 -26.78 -21.31 20.18
CA GLN A 879 -26.15 -20.24 20.94
C GLN A 879 -26.63 -18.87 20.48
N THR A 880 -26.72 -18.64 19.16
CA THR A 880 -27.23 -17.40 18.57
C THR A 880 -28.73 -17.24 18.80
N ALA A 881 -29.53 -18.31 18.70
CA ALA A 881 -30.95 -18.28 19.07
C ALA A 881 -31.17 -18.02 20.57
N GLY A 882 -30.24 -18.46 21.43
CA GLY A 882 -30.27 -18.22 22.88
C GLY A 882 -29.89 -16.79 23.32
N LEU A 883 -29.31 -15.98 22.42
CA LEU A 883 -29.02 -14.57 22.71
C LEU A 883 -30.30 -13.72 22.71
N PRO A 884 -30.36 -12.62 23.49
CA PRO A 884 -31.44 -11.63 23.42
C PRO A 884 -31.59 -11.09 21.99
N GLU A 885 -32.82 -10.88 21.51
CA GLU A 885 -33.14 -10.47 20.13
C GLU A 885 -32.30 -9.28 19.64
N ALA A 886 -32.14 -8.25 20.46
CA ALA A 886 -31.33 -7.06 20.16
C ALA A 886 -29.82 -7.32 19.99
N LYS A 887 -29.30 -8.47 20.43
CA LYS A 887 -27.87 -8.83 20.37
C LYS A 887 -27.53 -9.91 19.34
N ARG A 888 -28.55 -10.56 18.74
CA ARG A 888 -28.33 -11.60 17.72
C ARG A 888 -27.69 -11.02 16.46
N GLY A 889 -28.20 -9.87 16.03
CA GLY A 889 -27.70 -9.14 14.85
C GLY A 889 -26.21 -8.83 14.93
N ASP A 890 -25.80 -8.21 16.04
CA ASP A 890 -24.41 -7.82 16.28
C ASP A 890 -23.46 -9.02 16.34
N ALA A 891 -23.89 -10.14 16.94
CA ALA A 891 -23.08 -11.35 17.06
C ALA A 891 -22.85 -12.04 15.70
N VAL A 892 -23.88 -12.12 14.86
CA VAL A 892 -23.75 -12.69 13.50
C VAL A 892 -22.92 -11.76 12.61
N LEU A 893 -23.14 -10.45 12.70
CA LEU A 893 -22.36 -9.46 11.94
C LEU A 893 -20.88 -9.48 12.33
N ALA A 894 -20.56 -9.61 13.62
CA ALA A 894 -19.19 -9.74 14.09
C ALA A 894 -18.48 -10.98 13.51
N LEU A 895 -19.18 -12.11 13.40
CA LEU A 895 -18.64 -13.33 12.77
C LEU A 895 -18.37 -13.12 11.27
N VAL A 896 -19.32 -12.54 10.54
CA VAL A 896 -19.14 -12.25 9.11
C VAL A 896 -17.95 -11.32 8.91
N ARG A 897 -17.88 -10.21 9.65
CA ARG A 897 -16.76 -9.26 9.56
C ARG A 897 -15.42 -9.87 9.92
N ALA A 898 -15.35 -10.71 10.96
CA ALA A 898 -14.12 -11.43 11.32
C ALA A 898 -13.66 -12.39 10.21
N THR A 899 -14.60 -13.06 9.57
CA THR A 899 -14.30 -14.00 8.48
C THR A 899 -13.86 -13.26 7.22
N VAL A 900 -14.52 -12.16 6.88
CA VAL A 900 -14.15 -11.25 5.77
C VAL A 900 -12.77 -10.65 5.99
N ALA A 901 -12.50 -10.15 7.20
CA ALA A 901 -11.18 -9.62 7.58
C ALA A 901 -10.10 -10.68 7.40
N SER A 902 -10.39 -11.92 7.79
CA SER A 902 -9.49 -13.04 7.64
C SER A 902 -9.24 -13.46 6.18
N VAL A 903 -10.22 -13.31 5.28
CA VAL A 903 -10.05 -13.57 3.84
C VAL A 903 -9.20 -12.47 3.20
N LEU A 904 -9.43 -11.22 3.56
CA LEU A 904 -8.67 -10.08 3.04
C LEU A 904 -7.29 -9.88 3.69
N GLY A 905 -7.03 -10.52 4.83
CA GLY A 905 -5.73 -10.48 5.52
C GLY A 905 -5.61 -9.37 6.54
N HIS A 906 -6.72 -8.75 6.89
CA HIS A 906 -6.79 -7.77 7.95
C HIS A 906 -6.73 -8.46 9.32
N SER A 907 -6.01 -7.84 10.25
CA SER A 907 -5.75 -8.35 11.60
C SER A 907 -6.95 -8.26 12.56
N GLY A 908 -8.06 -7.63 12.17
CA GLY A 908 -9.24 -7.47 13.03
C GLY A 908 -10.57 -7.23 12.30
N ALA A 909 -11.66 -7.76 12.87
CA ALA A 909 -13.03 -7.65 12.34
C ALA A 909 -13.55 -6.21 12.23
N THR A 910 -12.97 -5.27 12.98
CA THR A 910 -13.35 -3.85 12.99
C THR A 910 -12.92 -3.09 11.73
N SER A 911 -11.94 -3.62 10.99
CA SER A 911 -11.44 -3.05 9.71
C SER A 911 -12.42 -3.23 8.54
N VAL A 912 -13.35 -4.18 8.64
CA VAL A 912 -14.32 -4.47 7.58
C VAL A 912 -15.56 -3.62 7.82
N ASP A 913 -15.83 -2.65 6.95
CA ASP A 913 -17.07 -1.89 6.98
C ASP A 913 -18.28 -2.82 6.72
N PRO A 914 -19.24 -2.93 7.65
CA PRO A 914 -20.39 -3.81 7.48
C PRO A 914 -21.32 -3.41 6.33
N ALA A 915 -21.31 -2.16 5.87
CA ALA A 915 -22.21 -1.64 4.83
C ALA A 915 -21.60 -1.67 3.41
N ARG A 916 -20.28 -1.84 3.30
CA ARG A 916 -19.56 -1.80 2.01
C ARG A 916 -19.70 -3.12 1.26
N ALA A 917 -19.79 -3.06 -0.07
CA ALA A 917 -19.94 -4.27 -0.89
C ALA A 917 -18.64 -5.08 -0.94
N PHE A 918 -18.73 -6.41 -0.98
CA PHE A 918 -17.59 -7.32 -1.04
C PHE A 918 -16.64 -6.97 -2.19
N LYS A 919 -17.19 -6.65 -3.37
CA LYS A 919 -16.41 -6.24 -4.56
C LYS A 919 -15.58 -4.97 -4.31
N ASP A 920 -16.11 -4.03 -3.52
CA ASP A 920 -15.47 -2.73 -3.23
C ASP A 920 -14.42 -2.80 -2.12
N ILE A 921 -14.32 -3.95 -1.42
CA ILE A 921 -13.28 -4.26 -0.43
C ILE A 921 -12.32 -5.35 -0.95
N GLY A 922 -12.28 -5.56 -2.27
CA GLY A 922 -11.29 -6.43 -2.90
C GLY A 922 -11.68 -7.91 -3.03
N PHE A 923 -12.97 -8.26 -2.93
CA PHE A 923 -13.41 -9.61 -3.27
C PHE A 923 -13.59 -9.80 -4.77
N ASP A 924 -12.89 -10.80 -5.31
CA ASP A 924 -13.18 -11.41 -6.60
C ASP A 924 -14.03 -12.69 -6.44
N SER A 925 -14.30 -13.38 -7.55
CA SER A 925 -15.06 -14.64 -7.54
C SER A 925 -14.41 -15.74 -6.69
N MET A 926 -13.10 -15.69 -6.46
CA MET A 926 -12.35 -16.68 -5.67
C MET A 926 -12.39 -16.36 -4.17
N ALA A 927 -12.25 -15.08 -3.79
CA ALA A 927 -12.42 -14.60 -2.42
C ALA A 927 -13.84 -14.87 -1.90
N GLY A 928 -14.85 -14.78 -2.78
CA GLY A 928 -16.23 -15.15 -2.46
C GLY A 928 -16.38 -16.63 -2.06
N VAL A 929 -15.67 -17.54 -2.72
CA VAL A 929 -15.68 -18.98 -2.41
C VAL A 929 -14.98 -19.26 -1.07
N ASP A 930 -13.83 -18.62 -0.80
CA ASP A 930 -13.11 -18.78 0.47
C ASP A 930 -13.95 -18.26 1.66
N LEU A 931 -14.60 -17.10 1.52
CA LEU A 931 -15.52 -16.57 2.54
C LEU A 931 -16.69 -17.51 2.81
N ARG A 932 -17.32 -18.05 1.76
CA ARG A 932 -18.38 -19.05 1.90
C ARG A 932 -17.89 -20.26 2.69
N ASN A 933 -16.74 -20.83 2.30
CA ASN A 933 -16.18 -22.03 2.95
C ASN A 933 -15.92 -21.81 4.44
N ARG A 934 -15.33 -20.67 4.79
CA ARG A 934 -15.05 -20.33 6.19
C ARG A 934 -16.32 -20.05 6.99
N LEU A 935 -17.32 -19.39 6.41
CA LEU A 935 -18.60 -19.15 7.07
C LEU A 935 -19.36 -20.46 7.32
N SER A 936 -19.39 -21.38 6.35
CA SER A 936 -19.99 -22.70 6.54
C SER A 936 -19.26 -23.51 7.62
N ALA A 937 -17.93 -23.48 7.65
CA ALA A 937 -17.14 -24.13 8.70
C ALA A 937 -17.39 -23.53 10.10
N ALA A 938 -17.51 -22.21 10.19
CA ALA A 938 -17.70 -21.50 11.47
C ALA A 938 -19.13 -21.59 12.02
N THR A 939 -20.14 -21.61 11.14
CA THR A 939 -21.57 -21.61 11.53
C THR A 939 -22.19 -23.00 11.57
N GLY A 940 -21.63 -23.97 10.83
CA GLY A 940 -22.26 -25.26 10.56
C GLY A 940 -23.45 -25.20 9.59
N LEU A 941 -23.75 -24.03 9.03
CA LEU A 941 -24.80 -23.83 8.03
C LEU A 941 -24.30 -24.16 6.62
N ARG A 942 -25.14 -24.82 5.82
CA ARG A 942 -24.89 -25.03 4.39
C ARG A 942 -25.31 -23.76 3.64
N LEU A 943 -24.36 -23.06 3.05
CA LEU A 943 -24.59 -21.84 2.28
C LEU A 943 -24.60 -22.15 0.77
N PRO A 944 -25.59 -21.66 0.00
CA PRO A 944 -25.58 -21.74 -1.46
C PRO A 944 -24.31 -21.10 -2.06
N SER A 945 -23.89 -21.56 -3.25
CA SER A 945 -22.72 -20.99 -3.95
C SER A 945 -22.90 -19.51 -4.33
N THR A 946 -24.14 -19.03 -4.44
CA THR A 946 -24.46 -17.63 -4.76
C THR A 946 -24.61 -16.73 -3.53
N ALA A 947 -24.56 -17.25 -2.30
CA ALA A 947 -24.94 -16.51 -1.09
C ALA A 947 -24.15 -15.21 -0.87
N VAL A 948 -22.86 -15.18 -1.25
CA VAL A 948 -22.00 -13.98 -1.14
C VAL A 948 -22.35 -12.94 -2.22
N PHE A 949 -22.88 -13.36 -3.36
CA PHE A 949 -23.29 -12.49 -4.47
C PHE A 949 -24.73 -11.98 -4.31
N ASP A 950 -25.63 -12.84 -3.84
CA ASP A 950 -27.03 -12.48 -3.55
C ASP A 950 -27.13 -11.51 -2.37
N HIS A 951 -26.12 -11.53 -1.49
CA HIS A 951 -26.01 -10.67 -0.31
C HIS A 951 -24.66 -9.95 -0.29
N PRO A 952 -24.50 -8.90 -1.11
CA PRO A 952 -23.18 -8.38 -1.48
C PRO A 952 -22.46 -7.57 -0.40
N THR A 953 -23.00 -7.44 0.82
CA THR A 953 -22.36 -6.71 1.93
C THR A 953 -22.31 -7.59 3.20
N PRO A 954 -21.37 -7.37 4.14
CA PRO A 954 -21.34 -8.10 5.40
C PRO A 954 -22.65 -7.98 6.20
N THR A 955 -23.32 -6.83 6.16
CA THR A 955 -24.65 -6.62 6.79
C THR A 955 -25.73 -7.44 6.11
N ALA A 956 -25.79 -7.44 4.77
CA ALA A 956 -26.77 -8.23 4.03
C ALA A 956 -26.58 -9.73 4.26
N LEU A 957 -25.32 -10.20 4.26
CA LEU A 957 -24.99 -11.60 4.51
C LEU A 957 -25.27 -12.01 5.96
N ALA A 958 -25.02 -11.12 6.93
CA ALA A 958 -25.39 -11.34 8.33
C ALA A 958 -26.91 -11.38 8.53
N ALA A 959 -27.66 -10.51 7.85
CA ALA A 959 -29.12 -10.54 7.85
C ALA A 959 -29.66 -11.85 7.26
N TYR A 960 -29.09 -12.33 6.15
CA TYR A 960 -29.44 -13.63 5.58
C TYR A 960 -29.15 -14.78 6.55
N LEU A 961 -27.96 -14.82 7.15
CA LEU A 961 -27.61 -15.82 8.17
C LEU A 961 -28.57 -15.80 9.36
N LEU A 962 -29.07 -14.63 9.78
CA LEU A 962 -30.07 -14.52 10.85
C LEU A 962 -31.43 -15.12 10.46
N THR A 963 -31.85 -14.99 9.19
CA THR A 963 -33.08 -15.64 8.70
C THR A 963 -33.00 -17.17 8.72
N GLN A 964 -31.79 -17.73 8.61
CA GLN A 964 -31.54 -19.17 8.74
C GLN A 964 -31.51 -19.65 10.20
N VAL A 965 -31.38 -18.71 11.17
CA VAL A 965 -31.34 -19.00 12.62
C VAL A 965 -32.70 -18.79 13.29
N VAL A 966 -33.51 -17.84 12.82
CA VAL A 966 -34.85 -17.54 13.35
C VAL A 966 -35.83 -17.33 12.19
N PRO A 967 -36.84 -18.20 12.00
CA PRO A 967 -37.86 -17.96 11.00
C PRO A 967 -38.84 -16.89 11.50
N ALA A 968 -38.91 -15.72 10.85
CA ALA A 968 -39.91 -14.68 11.14
C ALA A 968 -40.37 -13.88 9.90
N GLU A 969 -41.62 -13.42 9.96
CA GLU A 969 -42.54 -12.93 8.90
C GLU A 969 -42.11 -11.64 8.15
N ALA A 970 -42.53 -11.53 6.88
CA ALA A 970 -42.14 -10.50 5.92
C ALA A 970 -42.80 -9.10 6.16
N PRO A 971 -42.09 -7.96 6.00
CA PRO A 971 -42.68 -6.63 6.01
C PRO A 971 -42.86 -5.97 4.63
N GLY A 972 -44.11 -5.54 4.35
CA GLY A 972 -44.55 -4.19 3.95
C GLY A 972 -43.97 -3.45 2.72
N THR A 973 -44.81 -3.28 1.70
CA THR A 973 -44.72 -2.46 0.47
C THR A 973 -44.34 -0.97 0.61
N LYS A 974 -43.53 -0.44 -0.34
CA LYS A 974 -43.16 0.98 -0.59
C LYS A 974 -44.30 1.81 -1.26
N PRO A 975 -44.31 3.17 -1.14
CA PRO A 975 -45.35 4.01 -1.75
C PRO A 975 -45.12 4.35 -3.24
N ASP A 976 -46.22 4.70 -3.90
CA ASP A 976 -46.46 4.70 -5.34
C ASP A 976 -46.00 5.98 -6.10
N ARG A 977 -45.67 5.85 -7.40
CA ARG A 977 -45.15 6.90 -8.31
C ARG A 977 -46.28 7.83 -8.81
N ARG A 978 -46.05 9.16 -8.84
CA ARG A 978 -46.96 10.18 -9.40
C ARG A 978 -46.86 10.31 -10.94
N PRO A 979 -47.89 10.88 -11.64
CA PRO A 979 -47.96 10.86 -13.09
C PRO A 979 -47.07 11.91 -13.79
N ARG A 980 -46.54 11.55 -14.97
CA ARG A 980 -45.67 12.35 -15.86
C ARG A 980 -46.37 13.61 -16.39
N THR A 981 -45.69 14.76 -16.35
CA THR A 981 -46.15 16.06 -16.90
C THR A 981 -45.63 16.35 -18.31
N ARG A 982 -46.09 17.46 -18.92
CA ARG A 982 -45.84 17.84 -20.33
C ARG A 982 -44.35 18.00 -20.63
N ALA A 983 -43.90 17.42 -21.75
CA ALA A 983 -42.50 17.45 -22.20
C ALA A 983 -41.88 18.85 -22.37
N ASP A 984 -42.71 19.89 -22.52
CA ASP A 984 -42.28 21.28 -22.80
C ASP A 984 -42.28 22.22 -21.59
N GLU A 985 -42.26 21.72 -20.35
CA GLU A 985 -42.22 22.58 -19.16
C GLU A 985 -40.89 23.36 -19.05
N PRO A 986 -40.92 24.71 -18.99
CA PRO A 986 -39.71 25.52 -18.78
C PRO A 986 -39.15 25.35 -17.37
N ILE A 987 -37.83 25.39 -17.25
CA ILE A 987 -37.11 25.29 -15.97
C ILE A 987 -36.67 26.69 -15.54
N ALA A 988 -36.97 27.08 -14.31
CA ALA A 988 -36.56 28.36 -13.73
C ALA A 988 -35.27 28.18 -12.93
N ILE A 989 -34.34 29.12 -13.08
CA ILE A 989 -33.19 29.27 -12.19
C ILE A 989 -33.62 30.20 -11.06
N VAL A 990 -33.54 29.72 -9.83
CA VAL A 990 -34.04 30.42 -8.62
C VAL A 990 -32.93 30.79 -7.63
N GLY A 991 -31.73 30.22 -7.78
CA GLY A 991 -30.53 30.58 -7.02
C GLY A 991 -29.27 30.33 -7.85
N MET A 992 -28.19 31.04 -7.52
CA MET A 992 -26.88 30.86 -8.15
C MET A 992 -25.74 31.28 -7.21
N ALA A 993 -24.63 30.54 -7.25
CA ALA A 993 -23.37 30.95 -6.63
C ALA A 993 -22.19 30.49 -7.48
N CYS A 994 -21.07 31.22 -7.41
CA CYS A 994 -19.88 30.88 -8.18
C CYS A 994 -18.59 31.48 -7.60
N ARG A 995 -17.46 30.83 -7.88
CA ARG A 995 -16.12 31.35 -7.62
C ARG A 995 -15.27 31.18 -8.87
N TYR A 996 -14.62 32.26 -9.30
CA TYR A 996 -13.80 32.30 -10.51
C TYR A 996 -12.51 33.10 -10.28
N PRO A 997 -11.49 32.94 -11.16
CA PRO A 997 -10.26 33.71 -11.10
C PRO A 997 -10.49 35.22 -11.13
N GLY A 998 -9.51 36.00 -10.66
CA GLY A 998 -9.64 37.46 -10.54
C GLY A 998 -10.37 37.94 -9.29
N GLY A 999 -10.50 37.09 -8.26
CA GLY A 999 -11.12 37.43 -6.98
C GLY A 999 -12.66 37.39 -6.99
N VAL A 1000 -13.25 36.66 -7.95
CA VAL A 1000 -14.70 36.51 -8.05
C VAL A 1000 -15.18 35.51 -7.01
N SER A 1001 -15.97 35.98 -6.04
CA SER A 1001 -16.56 35.15 -4.97
C SER A 1001 -18.08 35.05 -5.05
N SER A 1002 -18.69 35.80 -5.97
CA SER A 1002 -20.14 35.84 -6.16
C SER A 1002 -20.50 36.14 -7.62
N PRO A 1003 -21.76 35.87 -8.03
CA PRO A 1003 -22.26 36.26 -9.34
C PRO A 1003 -22.19 37.78 -9.62
N GLN A 1004 -22.25 38.62 -8.58
CA GLN A 1004 -22.10 40.07 -8.73
C GLN A 1004 -20.65 40.44 -9.04
N ASP A 1005 -19.68 39.82 -8.35
CA ASP A 1005 -18.25 40.05 -8.62
C ASP A 1005 -17.91 39.62 -10.05
N LEU A 1006 -18.52 38.55 -10.57
CA LEU A 1006 -18.36 38.13 -11.96
C LEU A 1006 -18.85 39.21 -12.92
N TRP A 1007 -20.02 39.79 -12.67
CA TRP A 1007 -20.53 40.89 -13.49
C TRP A 1007 -19.65 42.13 -13.42
N ASP A 1008 -19.11 42.45 -12.24
CA ASP A 1008 -18.20 43.58 -12.08
C ASP A 1008 -16.87 43.35 -12.79
N LEU A 1009 -16.31 42.13 -12.75
CA LEU A 1009 -15.11 41.74 -13.50
C LEU A 1009 -15.33 41.94 -15.01
N VAL A 1010 -16.44 41.43 -15.55
CA VAL A 1010 -16.78 41.54 -16.97
C VAL A 1010 -17.06 42.99 -17.37
N ALA A 1011 -17.84 43.73 -16.59
CA ALA A 1011 -18.22 45.11 -16.89
C ALA A 1011 -17.02 46.07 -16.88
N ASN A 1012 -16.03 45.81 -16.02
CA ASN A 1012 -14.81 46.61 -15.91
C ASN A 1012 -13.66 46.10 -16.79
N GLY A 1013 -13.83 44.97 -17.49
CA GLY A 1013 -12.80 44.40 -18.35
C GLY A 1013 -11.54 43.97 -17.59
N VAL A 1014 -11.70 43.44 -16.38
CA VAL A 1014 -10.60 42.99 -15.53
C VAL A 1014 -10.09 41.62 -16.02
N ASP A 1015 -8.76 41.50 -16.16
CA ASP A 1015 -8.09 40.25 -16.51
C ASP A 1015 -7.95 39.34 -15.28
N GLY A 1016 -8.44 38.11 -15.39
CA GLY A 1016 -8.40 37.09 -14.33
C GLY A 1016 -7.23 36.12 -14.43
N VAL A 1017 -6.35 36.27 -15.43
CA VAL A 1017 -5.15 35.45 -15.60
C VAL A 1017 -4.04 35.90 -14.63
N SER A 1018 -3.39 34.92 -14.00
CA SER A 1018 -2.33 35.11 -13.00
C SER A 1018 -1.22 34.06 -13.16
N GLU A 1019 -0.10 34.24 -12.45
CA GLU A 1019 0.94 33.22 -12.34
C GLU A 1019 0.44 31.94 -11.61
N PHE A 1020 1.18 30.84 -11.76
CA PHE A 1020 0.90 29.57 -11.07
C PHE A 1020 0.87 29.71 -9.53
N PRO A 1021 -0.01 28.96 -8.85
CA PRO A 1021 -0.15 29.03 -7.39
C PRO A 1021 1.07 28.45 -6.66
N SER A 1022 1.57 29.16 -5.65
CA SER A 1022 2.75 28.76 -4.86
C SER A 1022 2.42 27.88 -3.64
N ASN A 1023 1.15 27.81 -3.24
CA ASN A 1023 0.67 27.06 -2.06
C ASN A 1023 0.31 25.60 -2.35
N ARG A 1024 0.61 25.09 -3.56
CA ARG A 1024 0.24 23.72 -3.98
C ARG A 1024 1.41 22.75 -4.05
N GLY A 1025 2.62 23.16 -3.66
CA GLY A 1025 3.80 22.29 -3.68
C GLY A 1025 4.26 21.90 -5.09
N TRP A 1026 3.98 22.72 -6.11
CA TRP A 1026 4.50 22.54 -7.45
C TRP A 1026 5.97 23.02 -7.50
N ASP A 1027 6.83 22.32 -8.24
CA ASP A 1027 8.23 22.75 -8.47
C ASP A 1027 8.28 23.84 -9.56
N LEU A 1028 7.89 25.07 -9.19
CA LEU A 1028 7.78 26.19 -10.13
C LEU A 1028 9.11 26.62 -10.77
N ASP A 1029 10.24 26.26 -10.14
CA ASP A 1029 11.58 26.58 -10.63
C ASP A 1029 11.95 25.68 -11.82
N ASN A 1030 11.64 24.38 -11.73
CA ASN A 1030 11.95 23.40 -12.78
C ASN A 1030 10.80 23.12 -13.76
N LEU A 1031 9.58 23.60 -13.48
CA LEU A 1031 8.40 23.30 -14.29
C LEU A 1031 8.40 24.01 -15.66
N TYR A 1032 9.20 25.06 -15.87
CA TYR A 1032 9.16 25.84 -17.11
C TYR A 1032 10.37 25.64 -18.01
N ASP A 1033 10.11 25.41 -19.29
CA ASP A 1033 11.11 25.48 -20.35
C ASP A 1033 10.49 26.17 -21.59
N PRO A 1034 11.18 27.16 -22.20
CA PRO A 1034 10.69 27.79 -23.43
C PRO A 1034 10.65 26.84 -24.63
N ASP A 1035 11.36 25.71 -24.59
CA ASP A 1035 11.33 24.69 -25.62
C ASP A 1035 10.17 23.70 -25.40
N PRO A 1036 9.12 23.71 -26.25
CA PRO A 1036 8.02 22.75 -26.15
C PRO A 1036 8.46 21.30 -26.39
N ASP A 1037 9.72 21.05 -26.80
CA ASP A 1037 10.29 19.72 -26.98
C ASP A 1037 11.09 19.23 -25.73
N HIS A 1038 11.28 20.03 -24.66
CA HIS A 1038 11.90 19.63 -23.38
C HIS A 1038 10.98 18.87 -22.38
N ALA A 1039 11.05 17.54 -22.31
CA ALA A 1039 10.08 16.70 -21.57
C ALA A 1039 9.86 17.11 -20.09
N GLY A 1040 8.63 16.94 -19.61
CA GLY A 1040 8.27 17.19 -18.20
C GLY A 1040 8.06 18.65 -17.81
N THR A 1041 8.11 19.58 -18.76
CA THR A 1041 8.01 21.03 -18.51
C THR A 1041 6.86 21.66 -19.31
N SER A 1042 6.44 22.86 -18.89
CA SER A 1042 5.44 23.73 -19.51
C SER A 1042 6.12 24.97 -20.10
N TYR A 1043 5.79 25.35 -21.33
CA TYR A 1043 6.24 26.62 -21.91
C TYR A 1043 5.39 27.83 -21.48
N VAL A 1044 4.39 27.61 -20.62
CA VAL A 1044 3.50 28.64 -20.07
C VAL A 1044 3.61 28.69 -18.55
N ARG A 1045 3.56 29.89 -17.96
CA ARG A 1045 3.61 30.13 -16.50
C ARG A 1045 2.33 30.76 -15.92
N GLU A 1046 1.36 31.06 -16.78
CA GLU A 1046 0.15 31.81 -16.45
C GLU A 1046 -1.13 31.03 -16.76
N GLY A 1047 -2.19 31.28 -15.99
CA GLY A 1047 -3.52 30.70 -16.14
C GLY A 1047 -4.53 31.33 -15.18
N GLY A 1048 -5.79 30.94 -15.23
CA GLY A 1048 -6.81 31.40 -14.28
C GLY A 1048 -6.91 30.49 -13.06
N PHE A 1049 -6.49 30.94 -11.87
CA PHE A 1049 -6.48 30.09 -10.68
C PHE A 1049 -7.36 30.60 -9.54
N LEU A 1050 -7.89 29.65 -8.76
CA LEU A 1050 -8.44 29.87 -7.43
C LEU A 1050 -7.31 29.73 -6.41
N HIS A 1051 -6.65 30.84 -6.08
CA HIS A 1051 -5.51 30.86 -5.15
C HIS A 1051 -5.85 30.39 -3.73
N ASP A 1052 -7.13 30.50 -3.36
CA ASP A 1052 -7.65 30.13 -2.04
C ASP A 1052 -8.26 28.71 -1.99
N ALA A 1053 -8.00 27.85 -2.98
CA ALA A 1053 -8.58 26.50 -3.04
C ALA A 1053 -8.13 25.57 -1.88
N ASP A 1054 -7.05 25.93 -1.20
CA ASP A 1054 -6.56 25.29 0.01
C ASP A 1054 -7.37 25.64 1.27
N LEU A 1055 -8.19 26.69 1.25
CA LEU A 1055 -8.94 27.18 2.41
C LEU A 1055 -10.34 26.55 2.51
N PHE A 1056 -10.75 26.11 3.70
CA PHE A 1056 -12.06 25.50 3.94
C PHE A 1056 -12.52 25.57 5.41
N ASP A 1057 -13.84 25.58 5.65
CA ASP A 1057 -14.42 25.47 6.99
C ASP A 1057 -14.87 24.06 7.37
N ARG A 1058 -13.93 23.26 7.89
CA ARG A 1058 -14.24 21.88 8.30
C ARG A 1058 -15.25 21.79 9.45
N GLU A 1059 -15.29 22.77 10.37
CA GLU A 1059 -16.10 22.67 11.60
C GLU A 1059 -17.57 22.88 11.28
N PHE A 1060 -17.85 23.82 10.39
CA PHE A 1060 -19.19 24.07 9.88
C PHE A 1060 -19.79 22.83 9.21
N PHE A 1061 -19.00 22.10 8.42
CA PHE A 1061 -19.44 20.89 7.71
C PHE A 1061 -19.24 19.58 8.49
N GLY A 1062 -18.78 19.64 9.74
CA GLY A 1062 -18.61 18.46 10.61
C GLY A 1062 -17.51 17.49 10.16
N MET A 1063 -16.51 17.96 9.42
CA MET A 1063 -15.38 17.17 8.94
C MET A 1063 -14.22 17.21 9.93
N SER A 1064 -13.55 16.06 10.12
CA SER A 1064 -12.31 16.02 10.92
C SER A 1064 -11.16 16.71 10.17
N PRO A 1065 -10.10 17.20 10.85
CA PRO A 1065 -8.93 17.77 10.17
C PRO A 1065 -8.30 16.83 9.15
N ARG A 1066 -8.20 15.53 9.47
CA ARG A 1066 -7.62 14.51 8.57
C ARG A 1066 -8.49 14.29 7.34
N GLU A 1067 -9.81 14.22 7.53
CA GLU A 1067 -10.76 14.10 6.41
C GLU A 1067 -10.70 15.33 5.51
N ALA A 1068 -10.72 16.54 6.08
CA ALA A 1068 -10.67 17.79 5.32
C ALA A 1068 -9.38 17.91 4.50
N THR A 1069 -8.22 17.54 5.07
CA THR A 1069 -6.95 17.51 4.33
C THR A 1069 -6.97 16.50 3.18
N ALA A 1070 -7.49 15.29 3.42
CA ALA A 1070 -7.55 14.21 2.43
C ALA A 1070 -8.64 14.41 1.36
N THR A 1071 -9.53 15.38 1.52
CA THR A 1071 -10.64 15.66 0.61
C THR A 1071 -10.23 16.66 -0.48
N ASP A 1072 -10.47 16.28 -1.74
CA ASP A 1072 -10.22 17.10 -2.92
C ASP A 1072 -10.82 18.51 -2.73
N PRO A 1073 -10.04 19.58 -2.98
CA PRO A 1073 -10.53 20.96 -2.98
C PRO A 1073 -11.84 21.17 -3.72
N GLN A 1074 -12.08 20.44 -4.81
CA GLN A 1074 -13.33 20.50 -5.58
C GLN A 1074 -14.55 20.10 -4.75
N GLN A 1075 -14.44 19.05 -3.93
CA GLN A 1075 -15.52 18.64 -3.01
C GLN A 1075 -15.77 19.70 -1.93
N ARG A 1076 -14.69 20.29 -1.40
CA ARG A 1076 -14.75 21.33 -0.36
C ARG A 1076 -15.41 22.62 -0.88
N LEU A 1077 -14.99 23.08 -2.05
CA LEU A 1077 -15.57 24.25 -2.72
C LEU A 1077 -17.05 24.04 -3.04
N LEU A 1078 -17.44 22.86 -3.53
CA LEU A 1078 -18.84 22.56 -3.80
C LEU A 1078 -19.73 22.60 -2.55
N LEU A 1079 -19.23 22.18 -1.39
CA LEU A 1079 -19.98 22.28 -0.13
C LEU A 1079 -20.29 23.75 0.20
N GLU A 1080 -19.29 24.61 0.19
CA GLU A 1080 -19.51 26.04 0.46
C GLU A 1080 -20.39 26.71 -0.60
N THR A 1081 -20.14 26.44 -1.89
CA THR A 1081 -20.91 27.04 -2.98
C THR A 1081 -22.35 26.51 -3.03
N ALA A 1082 -22.62 25.27 -2.63
CA ALA A 1082 -23.98 24.75 -2.54
C ALA A 1082 -24.78 25.47 -1.44
N TRP A 1083 -24.16 25.69 -0.28
CA TRP A 1083 -24.75 26.51 0.79
C TRP A 1083 -25.14 27.91 0.28
N GLU A 1084 -24.17 28.62 -0.32
CA GLU A 1084 -24.36 29.95 -0.89
C GLU A 1084 -25.45 29.97 -1.97
N THR A 1085 -25.57 28.90 -2.75
CA THR A 1085 -26.59 28.76 -3.80
C THR A 1085 -28.00 28.68 -3.23
N PHE A 1086 -28.20 27.92 -2.14
CA PHE A 1086 -29.49 27.87 -1.43
C PHE A 1086 -29.82 29.21 -0.78
N GLU A 1087 -28.84 29.87 -0.17
CA GLU A 1087 -29.00 31.20 0.41
C GLU A 1087 -29.37 32.25 -0.64
N SER A 1088 -28.75 32.19 -1.82
CA SER A 1088 -29.09 33.04 -2.96
C SER A 1088 -30.56 32.88 -3.39
N ALA A 1089 -31.15 31.70 -3.20
CA ALA A 1089 -32.56 31.43 -3.49
C ALA A 1089 -33.50 31.85 -2.34
N GLY A 1090 -32.95 32.25 -1.18
CA GLY A 1090 -33.71 32.52 0.04
C GLY A 1090 -34.25 31.25 0.71
N ILE A 1091 -33.58 30.11 0.52
CA ILE A 1091 -33.96 28.81 1.07
C ILE A 1091 -32.97 28.43 2.18
N ASP A 1092 -33.49 28.11 3.37
CA ASP A 1092 -32.69 27.53 4.45
C ASP A 1092 -32.34 26.06 4.12
N PRO A 1093 -31.05 25.71 3.93
CA PRO A 1093 -30.65 24.35 3.58
C PRO A 1093 -31.13 23.29 4.57
N ALA A 1094 -31.31 23.63 5.85
CA ALA A 1094 -31.78 22.68 6.86
C ALA A 1094 -33.22 22.19 6.58
N THR A 1095 -34.01 23.00 5.88
CA THR A 1095 -35.39 22.67 5.50
C THR A 1095 -35.50 21.69 4.32
N LEU A 1096 -34.39 21.45 3.62
CA LEU A 1096 -34.33 20.53 2.47
C LEU A 1096 -34.01 19.07 2.86
N ARG A 1097 -33.72 18.79 4.14
CA ARG A 1097 -33.48 17.42 4.61
C ARG A 1097 -34.73 16.54 4.40
N GLY A 1098 -34.56 15.40 3.74
CA GLY A 1098 -35.64 14.48 3.35
C GLY A 1098 -36.43 14.94 2.11
N SER A 1099 -36.04 16.04 1.46
CA SER A 1099 -36.71 16.51 0.24
C SER A 1099 -36.24 15.74 -0.99
N ASN A 1100 -37.12 15.62 -1.99
CA ASN A 1100 -36.80 15.06 -3.29
C ASN A 1100 -36.03 16.07 -4.17
N THR A 1101 -34.89 16.54 -3.67
CA THR A 1101 -33.98 17.47 -4.35
C THR A 1101 -32.85 16.69 -5.01
N GLY A 1102 -32.65 16.86 -6.32
CA GLY A 1102 -31.56 16.22 -7.06
C GLY A 1102 -30.28 17.04 -7.05
N VAL A 1103 -29.13 16.38 -7.25
CA VAL A 1103 -27.81 16.98 -7.36
C VAL A 1103 -27.14 16.48 -8.64
N PHE A 1104 -26.78 17.39 -9.54
CA PHE A 1104 -26.16 17.09 -10.82
C PHE A 1104 -24.90 17.93 -10.98
N THR A 1105 -23.73 17.32 -10.88
CA THR A 1105 -22.46 18.05 -10.83
C THR A 1105 -21.54 17.61 -11.95
N GLY A 1106 -21.10 18.54 -12.77
CA GLY A 1106 -19.98 18.33 -13.69
C GLY A 1106 -18.65 18.51 -12.97
N ALA A 1107 -17.74 17.56 -13.11
CA ALA A 1107 -16.39 17.69 -12.54
C ALA A 1107 -15.37 17.03 -13.47
N MET A 1108 -14.16 17.58 -13.48
CA MET A 1108 -13.04 17.06 -14.25
C MET A 1108 -11.73 17.25 -13.47
N TYR A 1109 -10.77 16.37 -13.73
CA TYR A 1109 -9.52 16.18 -12.98
C TYR A 1109 -9.73 15.51 -11.62
N ASP A 1110 -9.32 14.24 -11.52
CA ASP A 1110 -9.31 13.44 -10.28
C ASP A 1110 -7.84 13.21 -9.84
N ASP A 1111 -7.06 14.28 -9.71
CA ASP A 1111 -5.59 14.24 -9.57
C ASP A 1111 -5.05 14.63 -8.18
N TYR A 1112 -5.91 14.91 -7.19
CA TYR A 1112 -5.48 15.32 -5.85
C TYR A 1112 -4.82 14.18 -5.05
N ALA A 1113 -5.39 12.97 -5.06
CA ALA A 1113 -4.79 11.80 -4.41
C ALA A 1113 -3.54 11.25 -5.14
N SER A 1114 -3.45 11.41 -6.47
CA SER A 1114 -2.28 10.96 -7.24
C SER A 1114 -1.01 11.76 -6.96
N ARG A 1115 -1.09 12.80 -6.11
CA ARG A 1115 0.06 13.55 -5.60
C ARG A 1115 0.84 12.80 -4.51
N LEU A 1116 0.32 11.68 -4.02
CA LEU A 1116 0.96 10.86 -2.99
C LEU A 1116 1.59 9.61 -3.63
N ASP A 1117 2.88 9.38 -3.41
CA ASP A 1117 3.58 8.17 -3.89
C ASP A 1117 3.05 6.88 -3.24
N SER A 1118 2.50 7.00 -2.03
CA SER A 1118 1.82 5.94 -1.29
C SER A 1118 0.81 6.57 -0.32
N THR A 1119 -0.24 5.84 0.06
CA THR A 1119 -1.27 6.34 0.98
C THR A 1119 -0.71 6.41 2.41
N PRO A 1120 -0.57 7.60 3.04
CA PRO A 1120 -0.16 7.69 4.44
C PRO A 1120 -1.26 7.14 5.34
N GLU A 1121 -0.88 6.39 6.38
CA GLU A 1121 -1.81 5.78 7.36
C GLU A 1121 -2.74 6.81 8.00
N GLU A 1122 -2.29 8.06 8.18
CA GLU A 1122 -3.09 9.14 8.75
C GLU A 1122 -4.28 9.60 7.87
N PHE A 1123 -4.24 9.32 6.56
CA PHE A 1123 -5.29 9.65 5.60
C PHE A 1123 -5.99 8.41 5.00
N GLU A 1124 -5.60 7.22 5.44
CA GLU A 1124 -6.17 5.94 5.02
C GLU A 1124 -7.68 5.89 5.36
N GLY A 1125 -8.49 5.46 4.39
CA GLY A 1125 -9.96 5.48 4.50
C GLY A 1125 -10.62 6.82 4.15
N PHE A 1126 -9.92 7.95 4.26
CA PHE A 1126 -10.44 9.25 3.83
C PHE A 1126 -10.12 9.57 2.37
N LEU A 1127 -8.97 9.12 1.85
CA LEU A 1127 -8.55 9.44 0.48
C LEU A 1127 -9.50 8.92 -0.60
N LEU A 1128 -10.04 7.69 -0.46
CA LEU A 1128 -10.95 7.14 -1.47
C LEU A 1128 -12.23 7.99 -1.59
N ALA A 1129 -12.93 8.23 -0.47
CA ALA A 1129 -14.14 9.04 -0.46
C ALA A 1129 -13.87 10.54 -0.74
N GLY A 1130 -12.68 11.03 -0.35
CA GLY A 1130 -12.26 12.40 -0.55
C GLY A 1130 -11.91 12.75 -2.00
N ASN A 1131 -11.64 11.77 -2.87
CA ASN A 1131 -11.08 12.01 -4.21
C ASN A 1131 -11.88 11.37 -5.36
N LEU A 1132 -12.80 10.44 -5.10
CA LEU A 1132 -13.65 9.89 -6.15
C LEU A 1132 -14.65 10.94 -6.67
N SER A 1133 -14.64 11.20 -7.98
CA SER A 1133 -15.61 12.09 -8.65
C SER A 1133 -17.07 11.69 -8.37
N SER A 1134 -17.38 10.39 -8.35
CA SER A 1134 -18.73 9.88 -8.02
C SER A 1134 -19.23 10.30 -6.62
N VAL A 1135 -18.33 10.66 -5.70
CA VAL A 1135 -18.68 11.08 -4.34
C VAL A 1135 -19.05 12.57 -4.28
N LEU A 1136 -18.69 13.41 -5.26
CA LEU A 1136 -19.01 14.85 -5.27
C LEU A 1136 -20.51 15.11 -5.10
N SER A 1137 -21.35 14.54 -5.98
CA SER A 1137 -22.82 14.70 -5.89
C SER A 1137 -23.39 14.00 -4.65
N GLY A 1138 -22.84 12.83 -4.29
CA GLY A 1138 -23.26 12.05 -3.13
C GLY A 1138 -22.99 12.77 -1.81
N ARG A 1139 -21.86 13.46 -1.68
CA ARG A 1139 -21.48 14.22 -0.48
C ARG A 1139 -22.40 15.43 -0.30
N LEU A 1140 -22.73 16.14 -1.37
CA LEU A 1140 -23.75 17.20 -1.32
C LEU A 1140 -25.11 16.64 -0.85
N SER A 1141 -25.57 15.56 -1.47
CA SER A 1141 -26.82 14.91 -1.05
C SER A 1141 -26.78 14.45 0.41
N TYR A 1142 -25.68 13.87 0.87
CA TYR A 1142 -25.52 13.40 2.24
C TYR A 1142 -25.50 14.56 3.25
N THR A 1143 -24.68 15.58 3.01
CA THR A 1143 -24.51 16.74 3.92
C THR A 1143 -25.82 17.50 4.10
N TYR A 1144 -26.54 17.76 3.01
CA TYR A 1144 -27.80 18.51 3.03
C TYR A 1144 -29.04 17.62 3.21
N GLY A 1145 -28.88 16.29 3.24
CA GLY A 1145 -29.96 15.31 3.39
C GLY A 1145 -30.94 15.29 2.21
N LEU A 1146 -30.46 15.42 0.98
CA LEU A 1146 -31.27 15.45 -0.23
C LEU A 1146 -31.49 14.01 -0.75
N GLU A 1147 -32.75 13.65 -1.07
CA GLU A 1147 -33.13 12.28 -1.43
C GLU A 1147 -33.41 12.09 -2.94
N GLY A 1148 -33.22 13.13 -3.76
CA GLY A 1148 -33.36 13.05 -5.21
C GLY A 1148 -32.13 12.43 -5.90
N PRO A 1149 -32.15 12.33 -7.25
CA PRO A 1149 -31.03 11.77 -8.01
C PRO A 1149 -29.73 12.53 -7.74
N ALA A 1150 -28.64 11.82 -7.45
CA ALA A 1150 -27.31 12.39 -7.22
C ALA A 1150 -26.34 11.85 -8.27
N ILE A 1151 -25.91 12.69 -9.21
CA ILE A 1151 -25.12 12.30 -10.37
C ILE A 1151 -23.94 13.25 -10.56
N THR A 1152 -22.72 12.70 -10.53
CA THR A 1152 -21.54 13.35 -11.10
C THR A 1152 -21.37 12.92 -12.56
N VAL A 1153 -21.07 13.86 -13.44
CA VAL A 1153 -20.79 13.59 -14.86
C VAL A 1153 -19.46 14.19 -15.27
N ASP A 1154 -18.68 13.42 -16.02
CA ASP A 1154 -17.46 13.87 -16.68
C ASP A 1154 -17.60 13.67 -18.19
N THR A 1155 -17.78 14.77 -18.90
CA THR A 1155 -17.68 14.89 -20.35
C THR A 1155 -16.63 15.96 -20.71
N ALA A 1156 -15.56 16.01 -19.91
CA ALA A 1156 -14.51 17.03 -19.93
C ALA A 1156 -15.10 18.45 -19.90
N CYS A 1157 -14.75 19.30 -20.86
CA CYS A 1157 -15.14 20.71 -20.89
C CYS A 1157 -16.66 20.97 -20.95
N SER A 1158 -17.48 19.97 -21.29
CA SER A 1158 -18.94 20.12 -21.40
C SER A 1158 -19.73 19.65 -20.16
N SER A 1159 -19.05 19.16 -19.13
CA SER A 1159 -19.65 18.46 -17.98
C SER A 1159 -20.75 19.25 -17.28
N SER A 1160 -20.57 20.56 -17.05
CA SER A 1160 -21.56 21.40 -16.36
C SER A 1160 -22.85 21.60 -17.17
N LEU A 1161 -22.77 21.63 -18.50
CA LEU A 1161 -23.94 21.74 -19.38
C LEU A 1161 -24.69 20.42 -19.51
N VAL A 1162 -23.97 19.29 -19.51
CA VAL A 1162 -24.58 17.95 -19.46
C VAL A 1162 -25.29 17.74 -18.12
N ALA A 1163 -24.67 18.12 -17.00
CA ALA A 1163 -25.30 18.10 -15.69
C ALA A 1163 -26.60 18.92 -15.66
N MET A 1164 -26.59 20.12 -16.26
CA MET A 1164 -27.79 20.95 -16.40
C MET A 1164 -28.88 20.29 -17.27
N HIS A 1165 -28.50 19.63 -18.37
CA HIS A 1165 -29.44 18.87 -19.20
C HIS A 1165 -30.11 17.74 -18.42
N MET A 1166 -29.32 16.99 -17.64
CA MET A 1166 -29.83 15.89 -16.80
C MET A 1166 -30.77 16.40 -15.70
N ALA A 1167 -30.42 17.49 -15.01
CA ALA A 1167 -31.27 18.12 -14.01
C ALA A 1167 -32.62 18.58 -14.60
N ALA A 1168 -32.59 19.23 -15.77
CA ALA A 1168 -33.81 19.66 -16.46
C ALA A 1168 -34.69 18.47 -16.88
N SER A 1169 -34.08 17.36 -17.31
CA SER A 1169 -34.78 16.12 -17.66
C SER A 1169 -35.43 15.47 -16.43
N ALA A 1170 -34.70 15.37 -15.32
CA ALA A 1170 -35.18 14.81 -14.06
C ALA A 1170 -36.39 15.60 -13.50
N LEU A 1171 -36.32 16.93 -13.52
CA LEU A 1171 -37.43 17.81 -13.11
C LEU A 1171 -38.68 17.62 -13.97
N ARG A 1172 -38.51 17.43 -15.28
CA ARG A 1172 -39.62 17.20 -16.23
C ARG A 1172 -40.23 15.81 -16.10
N ASN A 1173 -39.40 14.81 -15.77
CA ASN A 1173 -39.86 13.44 -15.55
C ASN A 1173 -40.48 13.22 -14.17
N GLY A 1174 -40.39 14.22 -13.27
CA GLY A 1174 -40.87 14.11 -11.89
C GLY A 1174 -39.98 13.20 -11.03
N GLU A 1175 -38.70 13.05 -11.41
CA GLU A 1175 -37.71 12.33 -10.62
C GLU A 1175 -37.26 13.17 -9.42
N CYS A 1176 -37.25 14.49 -9.55
CA CYS A 1176 -37.06 15.46 -8.47
C CYS A 1176 -38.01 16.66 -8.60
N ASP A 1177 -38.13 17.43 -7.52
CA ASP A 1177 -38.95 18.66 -7.46
C ASP A 1177 -38.10 19.94 -7.49
N LEU A 1178 -36.86 19.84 -7.05
CA LEU A 1178 -35.82 20.86 -7.04
C LEU A 1178 -34.52 20.19 -7.47
N ALA A 1179 -33.61 20.89 -8.14
CA ALA A 1179 -32.31 20.34 -8.48
C ALA A 1179 -31.19 21.36 -8.36
N LEU A 1180 -30.08 20.95 -7.76
CA LEU A 1180 -28.82 21.68 -7.76
C LEU A 1180 -27.99 21.19 -8.94
N ALA A 1181 -27.62 22.09 -9.86
CA ALA A 1181 -26.94 21.74 -11.09
C ALA A 1181 -25.79 22.70 -11.43
N GLY A 1182 -24.63 22.19 -11.81
CA GLY A 1182 -23.49 23.03 -12.18
C GLY A 1182 -22.20 22.25 -12.36
N GLY A 1183 -21.05 22.85 -12.07
CA GLY A 1183 -19.78 22.14 -12.10
C GLY A 1183 -18.62 22.83 -11.40
N VAL A 1184 -17.53 22.09 -11.24
CA VAL A 1184 -16.30 22.49 -10.55
C VAL A 1184 -15.07 22.01 -11.33
N THR A 1185 -13.99 22.78 -11.25
CA THR A 1185 -12.67 22.42 -11.77
C THR A 1185 -11.60 23.09 -10.91
N VAL A 1186 -10.72 22.29 -10.33
CA VAL A 1186 -9.47 22.73 -9.68
C VAL A 1186 -8.34 21.85 -10.21
N MET A 1187 -7.24 22.45 -10.62
CA MET A 1187 -6.05 21.76 -11.11
C MET A 1187 -5.10 21.51 -9.93
N ASN A 1188 -5.09 20.29 -9.39
CA ASN A 1188 -4.26 20.00 -8.22
C ASN A 1188 -2.79 19.73 -8.58
N SER A 1189 -2.52 19.29 -9.81
CA SER A 1189 -1.17 19.08 -10.36
C SER A 1189 -0.90 19.94 -11.61
N PRO A 1190 0.36 20.18 -11.98
CA PRO A 1190 0.69 20.91 -13.21
C PRO A 1190 0.59 20.05 -14.48
N HIS A 1191 0.15 18.79 -14.38
CA HIS A 1191 0.24 17.80 -15.46
C HIS A 1191 -0.47 18.25 -16.75
N THR A 1192 -1.64 18.87 -16.64
CA THR A 1192 -2.38 19.40 -17.80
C THR A 1192 -1.58 20.43 -18.58
N PHE A 1193 -0.81 21.31 -17.91
CA PHE A 1193 0.04 22.28 -18.59
C PHE A 1193 1.21 21.60 -19.31
N VAL A 1194 1.86 20.62 -18.66
CA VAL A 1194 2.95 19.83 -19.26
C VAL A 1194 2.50 19.09 -20.52
N GLU A 1195 1.37 18.38 -20.45
CA GLU A 1195 0.84 17.60 -21.57
C GLU A 1195 0.38 18.47 -22.74
N PHE A 1196 -0.30 19.59 -22.48
CA PHE A 1196 -0.69 20.51 -23.55
C PHE A 1196 0.49 21.31 -24.10
N SER A 1197 1.54 21.50 -23.32
CA SER A 1197 2.79 22.06 -23.83
C SER A 1197 3.47 21.12 -24.84
N ARG A 1198 3.48 19.81 -24.61
CA ARG A 1198 3.94 18.82 -25.62
C ARG A 1198 3.17 18.93 -26.93
N GLN A 1199 1.85 19.15 -26.84
CA GLN A 1199 0.96 19.23 -27.99
C GLN A 1199 0.96 20.61 -28.66
N ARG A 1200 1.69 21.59 -28.09
CA ARG A 1200 1.69 22.99 -28.55
C ARG A 1200 0.28 23.59 -28.58
N GLY A 1201 -0.56 23.17 -27.63
CA GLY A 1201 -1.97 23.54 -27.55
C GLY A 1201 -2.25 24.77 -26.69
N LEU A 1202 -1.28 25.25 -25.92
CA LEU A 1202 -1.44 26.39 -25.02
C LEU A 1202 -1.09 27.72 -25.69
N SER A 1203 -1.83 28.78 -25.36
CA SER A 1203 -1.41 30.15 -25.63
C SER A 1203 -0.19 30.50 -24.79
N VAL A 1204 0.79 31.19 -25.38
CA VAL A 1204 2.07 31.52 -24.72
C VAL A 1204 1.86 32.45 -23.51
N ASP A 1205 0.85 33.31 -23.55
CA ASP A 1205 0.50 34.22 -22.45
C ASP A 1205 -0.68 33.70 -21.61
N GLY A 1206 -1.08 32.43 -21.80
CA GLY A 1206 -2.19 31.81 -21.08
C GLY A 1206 -3.57 32.42 -21.35
N ARG A 1207 -3.72 33.32 -22.35
CA ARG A 1207 -5.00 34.00 -22.66
C ARG A 1207 -5.65 33.44 -23.92
N CYS A 1208 -6.95 33.17 -23.83
CA CYS A 1208 -7.77 32.78 -24.96
C CYS A 1208 -8.16 33.99 -25.82
N ARG A 1209 -7.81 33.96 -27.11
CA ARG A 1209 -8.20 35.00 -28.09
C ARG A 1209 -9.24 34.48 -29.09
N SER A 1210 -10.36 33.99 -28.58
CA SER A 1210 -11.42 33.35 -29.37
C SER A 1210 -11.87 34.23 -30.55
N PHE A 1211 -11.85 33.67 -31.76
CA PHE A 1211 -12.21 34.34 -33.02
C PHE A 1211 -11.28 35.50 -33.45
N SER A 1212 -10.14 35.69 -32.80
CA SER A 1212 -9.09 36.62 -33.24
C SER A 1212 -8.21 35.99 -34.32
N ASP A 1213 -7.68 36.80 -35.23
CA ASP A 1213 -6.62 36.38 -36.16
C ASP A 1213 -5.32 36.00 -35.42
N ASP A 1214 -5.14 36.52 -34.20
CA ASP A 1214 -4.00 36.25 -33.31
C ASP A 1214 -4.26 35.10 -32.31
N ALA A 1215 -5.20 34.19 -32.60
CA ALA A 1215 -5.47 33.02 -31.76
C ALA A 1215 -4.33 31.99 -31.89
N ASP A 1216 -3.65 31.70 -30.79
CA ASP A 1216 -2.43 30.87 -30.74
C ASP A 1216 -2.53 29.66 -29.80
N GLY A 1217 -3.65 29.48 -29.09
CA GLY A 1217 -3.89 28.31 -28.26
C GLY A 1217 -4.94 28.55 -27.17
N THR A 1218 -5.08 27.57 -26.27
CA THR A 1218 -5.98 27.64 -25.11
C THR A 1218 -5.29 28.20 -23.87
N GLY A 1219 -6.04 28.89 -23.03
CA GLY A 1219 -5.69 29.27 -21.68
C GLY A 1219 -6.53 28.47 -20.68
N TRP A 1220 -5.87 27.81 -19.72
CA TRP A 1220 -6.56 27.00 -18.72
C TRP A 1220 -7.00 27.84 -17.52
N SER A 1221 -8.20 27.54 -17.00
CA SER A 1221 -8.75 28.22 -15.84
C SER A 1221 -9.53 27.27 -14.92
N GLU A 1222 -9.53 27.59 -13.64
CA GLU A 1222 -10.31 26.93 -12.59
C GLU A 1222 -11.64 27.64 -12.33
N GLY A 1223 -12.54 27.00 -11.61
CA GLY A 1223 -13.79 27.64 -11.19
C GLY A 1223 -14.80 26.67 -10.59
N VAL A 1224 -15.79 27.23 -9.90
CA VAL A 1224 -16.99 26.52 -9.47
C VAL A 1224 -18.21 27.38 -9.74
N GLY A 1225 -19.28 26.76 -10.23
CA GLY A 1225 -20.56 27.42 -10.45
C GLY A 1225 -21.72 26.46 -10.25
N LEU A 1226 -22.69 26.86 -9.42
CA LEU A 1226 -23.89 26.08 -9.13
C LEU A 1226 -25.15 26.92 -9.35
N LEU A 1227 -26.18 26.27 -9.88
CA LEU A 1227 -27.49 26.84 -10.11
C LEU A 1227 -28.54 25.98 -9.42
N LEU A 1228 -29.47 26.62 -8.71
CA LEU A 1228 -30.65 25.97 -8.18
C LEU A 1228 -31.80 26.13 -9.16
N VAL A 1229 -32.35 25.01 -9.61
CA VAL A 1229 -33.38 24.97 -10.65
C VAL A 1229 -34.61 24.18 -10.22
N GLU A 1230 -35.78 24.65 -10.61
CA GLU A 1230 -37.06 23.96 -10.44
C GLU A 1230 -37.97 24.22 -11.65
N ARG A 1231 -39.12 23.56 -11.69
CA ARG A 1231 -40.12 23.86 -12.73
C ARG A 1231 -40.63 25.30 -12.57
N LEU A 1232 -40.79 26.02 -13.69
CA LEU A 1232 -41.27 27.42 -13.65
C LEU A 1232 -42.64 27.57 -12.96
N SER A 1233 -43.49 26.54 -13.05
CA SER A 1233 -44.77 26.49 -12.36
C SER A 1233 -44.61 26.44 -10.83
N ASP A 1234 -43.65 25.66 -10.34
CA ASP A 1234 -43.34 25.51 -8.92
C ASP A 1234 -42.64 26.75 -8.36
N ALA A 1235 -41.68 27.35 -9.08
CA ALA A 1235 -41.05 28.61 -8.66
C ALA A 1235 -42.08 29.73 -8.44
N ARG A 1236 -43.07 29.84 -9.34
CA ARG A 1236 -44.17 30.81 -9.21
C ARG A 1236 -45.09 30.48 -8.04
N LYS A 1237 -45.34 29.20 -7.80
CA LYS A 1237 -46.18 28.72 -6.69
C LYS A 1237 -45.53 28.98 -5.33
N HIS A 1238 -44.22 28.76 -5.24
CA HIS A 1238 -43.43 28.97 -4.02
C HIS A 1238 -43.04 30.44 -3.81
N GLY A 1239 -43.20 31.29 -4.83
CA GLY A 1239 -42.85 32.70 -4.76
C GLY A 1239 -41.35 32.96 -4.80
N HIS A 1240 -40.56 32.00 -5.30
CA HIS A 1240 -39.12 32.14 -5.47
C HIS A 1240 -38.78 33.16 -6.56
N ARG A 1241 -37.67 33.88 -6.38
CA ARG A 1241 -37.18 34.85 -7.37
C ARG A 1241 -36.65 34.10 -8.59
N ILE A 1242 -37.24 34.36 -9.75
CA ILE A 1242 -36.76 33.78 -11.02
C ILE A 1242 -35.64 34.65 -11.58
N LEU A 1243 -34.43 34.11 -11.64
CA LEU A 1243 -33.24 34.78 -12.18
C LEU A 1243 -33.19 34.66 -13.70
N ALA A 1244 -33.48 33.47 -14.22
CA ALA A 1244 -33.55 33.18 -15.65
C ALA A 1244 -34.45 31.95 -15.92
N VAL A 1245 -34.81 31.72 -17.18
CA VAL A 1245 -35.64 30.59 -17.61
C VAL A 1245 -34.95 29.81 -18.72
N ILE A 1246 -34.68 28.52 -18.46
CA ILE A 1246 -34.13 27.58 -19.42
C ILE A 1246 -35.26 27.07 -20.31
N ARG A 1247 -35.20 27.41 -21.60
CA ARG A 1247 -36.21 27.03 -22.60
C ARG A 1247 -35.94 25.66 -23.22
N GLY A 1248 -34.69 25.24 -23.29
CA GLY A 1248 -34.28 23.95 -23.83
C GLY A 1248 -32.80 23.68 -23.57
N THR A 1249 -32.44 22.41 -23.61
CA THR A 1249 -31.08 21.88 -23.49
C THR A 1249 -30.96 20.71 -24.44
N ALA A 1250 -29.77 20.45 -24.97
CA ALA A 1250 -29.51 19.32 -25.86
C ALA A 1250 -28.09 18.80 -25.62
N VAL A 1251 -27.92 17.50 -25.82
CA VAL A 1251 -26.62 16.81 -25.80
C VAL A 1251 -26.53 16.01 -27.09
N ASN A 1252 -25.44 16.17 -27.83
CA ASN A 1252 -25.15 15.48 -29.08
C ASN A 1252 -23.69 15.00 -29.10
N GLN A 1253 -23.39 14.12 -30.05
CA GLN A 1253 -22.05 13.76 -30.48
C GLN A 1253 -21.96 14.06 -31.98
N ASP A 1254 -20.79 14.48 -32.44
CA ASP A 1254 -20.54 14.85 -33.84
C ASP A 1254 -20.18 13.66 -34.73
#